data_AF-A0A1G9FK93-F1
#
_entry.id   AF-A0A1G9FK93-F1
#
_cell.length_a   1.000
_cell.length_b   1.000
_cell.length_c   1.000
_cell.angle_alpha   90.00
_cell.angle_beta   90.00
_cell.angle_gamma   90.00
#
_symmetry.space_group_name_H-M   'P 1'
#
loop_
_entity.id
_entity.type
_entity.pdbx_description
1 polymer ?
#
loop_
_entity_poly.entity_id
_entity_poly.type
_entity_poly.pdbx_seq_one_letter_code
_entity_poly.pdbx_strand_id
1 'polypeptide(L)'
;MRTLCFALILFLSLPASIYAAAIPIVFKLNAKHDPDKVYATFYNCVGATPAPSITGTYNNAEGTGIALSTTRSYKMSELTSSSSIATGVPAGVPAVLISDFNSGRIYISYDQAMGSFGCTQPSTEPTSNDPSLGIRFQPMELDIESGSVGGVMTPIINTNLTYIDYAAIALSLTVKNATSTIANNPLMTSVSSELLTDILGKTTIENYSTVRPSASDKLPSTNFTRVLSPTSADKVRKFNDWTNYLKTTLFASTTTNNKPIKIKGFFAGVGGQPANNGGLATDREARNQTQSYDYLVKFGANGDATMTAQAGSGDGTVAGAGANTGQGVGAVNVTITFAALNASTGIYGNNPAYTYGVTTTTGVENDFYGWVVGDLLAGLSWGLAGSPVKFNATSAQNIPIGDITSAEWYGGLKSTGGAYSVPLSPVGKGYIYGKAQPGNPTNYHTYAAGLVGITGAYGFGLQDRAGATLMNFNRIAQPNGYLEIGIDTENHAVIGASPSQQSGVTVTVDEFGSKDMGASELKTTYSVEDFTTYSTVCSFNASINVNGGYGVFMINSNSLPAGSPTALRLIKLYESNGTSAFFGNYAATGPIYSDGSWWLTDLSGNHILPSDKIITGDHYYAHFVVKDNGKYDENPALGQITDPIALGTDTSGSGCVLNSEANFTFELAGLFLAALILACFRKKDDYKSLK
;
A
#
# COMPACT_ATOMS: atom_id res chain seq x y z
N MET A 1 34.72 53.39 14.15
CA MET A 1 34.40 52.22 14.99
C MET A 1 32.91 52.08 15.27
N ARG A 2 32.21 53.10 15.81
CA ARG A 2 30.74 53.04 16.05
C ARG A 2 29.89 52.74 14.80
N THR A 3 30.23 53.33 13.66
CA THR A 3 29.53 53.09 12.38
C THR A 3 29.73 51.66 11.85
N LEU A 4 30.88 51.04 12.12
CA LEU A 4 31.20 49.67 11.73
C LEU A 4 30.49 48.64 12.61
N CYS A 5 30.41 48.90 13.93
CA CYS A 5 29.60 48.09 14.85
C CYS A 5 28.09 48.21 14.56
N PHE A 6 27.59 49.40 14.20
CA PHE A 6 26.18 49.56 13.85
C PHE A 6 25.84 48.85 12.53
N ALA A 7 26.74 48.87 11.54
CA ALA A 7 26.58 48.10 10.31
C ALA A 7 26.64 46.58 10.55
N LEU A 8 27.55 46.09 11.40
CA LEU A 8 27.61 44.66 11.77
C LEU A 8 26.37 44.22 12.57
N ILE A 9 25.87 45.04 13.49
CA ILE A 9 24.64 44.75 14.24
C ILE A 9 23.43 44.78 13.29
N LEU A 10 23.38 45.70 12.32
CA LEU A 10 22.32 45.74 11.30
C LEU A 10 22.35 44.49 10.39
N PHE A 11 23.54 44.00 10.03
CA PHE A 11 23.74 42.75 9.27
C PHE A 11 23.46 41.49 10.09
N LEU A 12 23.65 41.52 11.41
CA LEU A 12 23.27 40.44 12.35
C LEU A 12 21.79 40.49 12.75
N SER A 13 21.10 41.62 12.55
CA SER A 13 19.68 41.80 12.83
C SER A 13 18.79 41.74 11.58
N LEU A 14 19.37 41.69 10.38
CA LEU A 14 18.63 41.22 9.22
C LEU A 14 18.30 39.75 9.52
N PRO A 15 17.03 39.35 9.64
CA PRO A 15 16.70 37.94 9.70
C PRO A 15 17.36 37.33 8.48
N ALA A 16 18.32 36.41 8.70
CA ALA A 16 18.90 35.65 7.60
C ALA A 16 17.72 35.23 6.74
N SER A 17 17.65 35.71 5.50
CA SER A 17 16.57 35.34 4.60
C SER A 17 16.58 33.82 4.62
N ILE A 18 15.60 33.21 5.28
CA ILE A 18 15.52 31.76 5.41
C ILE A 18 15.16 31.30 4.01
N TYR A 19 16.16 31.17 3.15
CA TYR A 19 15.98 30.51 1.87
C TYR A 19 15.60 29.09 2.22
N ALA A 20 14.35 28.76 1.94
CA ALA A 20 13.83 27.44 2.21
C ALA A 20 14.61 26.43 1.37
N ALA A 21 15.17 25.42 2.04
CA ALA A 21 15.92 24.37 1.38
C ALA A 21 15.01 23.55 0.46
N ALA A 22 15.52 23.21 -0.72
CA ALA A 22 14.92 22.24 -1.63
C ALA A 22 14.66 20.88 -0.93
N ILE A 23 13.77 20.06 -1.49
CA ILE A 23 13.36 18.77 -0.93
C ILE A 23 14.41 17.70 -1.27
N PRO A 24 15.11 17.10 -0.29
CA PRO A 24 16.00 15.99 -0.56
C PRO A 24 15.20 14.69 -0.69
N ILE A 25 15.57 13.89 -1.68
CA ILE A 25 15.02 12.56 -1.94
C ILE A 25 16.18 11.56 -1.96
N VAL A 26 16.06 10.49 -1.18
CA VAL A 26 17.04 9.41 -1.05
C VAL A 26 16.45 8.13 -1.61
N PHE A 27 17.22 7.38 -2.38
CA PHE A 27 16.81 6.05 -2.87
C PHE A 27 17.49 4.97 -2.03
N LYS A 28 16.68 4.13 -1.38
CA LYS A 28 17.15 3.00 -0.60
C LYS A 28 16.87 1.71 -1.35
N LEU A 29 17.93 1.01 -1.74
CA LEU A 29 17.81 -0.26 -2.46
C LEU A 29 17.82 -1.42 -1.46
N ASN A 30 17.08 -2.49 -1.78
CA ASN A 30 17.34 -3.79 -1.20
C ASN A 30 18.79 -4.21 -1.51
N ALA A 31 19.50 -4.79 -0.55
CA ALA A 31 20.89 -5.22 -0.67
C ALA A 31 21.15 -6.22 -1.81
N LYS A 32 20.10 -6.92 -2.29
CA LYS A 32 20.20 -7.85 -3.43
C LYS A 32 20.32 -7.15 -4.79
N HIS A 33 20.01 -5.85 -4.87
CA HIS A 33 20.03 -5.10 -6.12
C HIS A 33 21.35 -4.38 -6.32
N ASP A 34 21.94 -4.54 -7.51
CA ASP A 34 23.15 -3.85 -7.93
C ASP A 34 22.82 -2.39 -8.30
N PRO A 35 23.40 -1.37 -7.63
CA PRO A 35 23.10 0.04 -7.90
C PRO A 35 23.49 0.50 -9.32
N ASP A 36 24.32 -0.25 -10.06
CA ASP A 36 24.61 0.02 -11.47
C ASP A 36 23.52 -0.45 -12.44
N LYS A 37 22.57 -1.25 -11.94
CA LYS A 37 21.46 -1.85 -12.69
C LYS A 37 20.08 -1.36 -12.23
N VAL A 38 20.03 -0.43 -11.29
CA VAL A 38 18.78 0.24 -10.91
C VAL A 38 18.86 1.69 -11.39
N TYR A 39 17.78 2.16 -12.00
CA TYR A 39 17.72 3.50 -12.58
C TYR A 39 16.56 4.31 -12.02
N ALA A 40 16.76 5.63 -11.90
CA ALA A 40 15.71 6.61 -11.68
C ALA A 40 15.52 7.45 -12.95
N THR A 41 14.27 7.67 -13.36
CA THR A 41 13.91 8.52 -14.50
C THR A 41 12.83 9.51 -14.10
N PHE A 42 13.08 10.81 -14.36
CA PHE A 42 12.16 11.90 -14.01
C PHE A 42 11.31 12.29 -15.21
N TYR A 43 9.98 12.28 -15.04
CA TYR A 43 9.01 12.68 -16.03
C TYR A 43 8.09 13.78 -15.51
N ASN A 44 7.80 14.78 -16.34
CA ASN A 44 6.85 15.85 -16.04
C ASN A 44 6.21 16.32 -17.36
N CYS A 45 4.90 16.58 -17.35
CA CYS A 45 4.15 17.06 -18.51
C CYS A 45 3.30 18.33 -18.25
N VAL A 46 3.34 18.94 -17.06
CA VAL A 46 2.41 20.02 -16.67
C VAL A 46 3.15 21.27 -16.20
N GLY A 47 2.69 22.44 -16.67
CA GLY A 47 2.83 23.71 -15.94
C GLY A 47 4.03 24.61 -16.27
N ALA A 48 5.02 24.15 -17.03
CA ALA A 48 6.11 25.02 -17.49
C ALA A 48 6.15 25.10 -19.02
N THR A 49 6.14 26.31 -19.55
CA THR A 49 6.58 26.59 -20.92
C THR A 49 8.04 27.08 -20.82
N PRO A 50 9.02 26.38 -21.42
CA PRO A 50 8.88 25.14 -22.19
C PRO A 50 8.73 23.89 -21.29
N ALA A 51 7.95 22.91 -21.74
CA ALA A 51 7.84 21.59 -21.13
C ALA A 51 8.96 20.66 -21.63
N PRO A 52 9.36 19.56 -20.96
CA PRO A 52 9.30 19.22 -19.52
C PRO A 52 10.37 19.96 -18.69
N SER A 53 10.13 20.19 -17.40
CA SER A 53 11.12 20.80 -16.50
C SER A 53 11.24 20.10 -15.15
N ILE A 54 12.48 20.03 -14.67
CA ILE A 54 12.83 19.71 -13.29
C ILE A 54 13.89 20.72 -12.87
N THR A 55 13.71 21.35 -11.71
CA THR A 55 14.76 22.14 -11.08
C THR A 55 15.26 21.38 -9.87
N GLY A 56 16.46 20.84 -9.99
CA GLY A 56 17.09 20.10 -8.91
C GLY A 56 18.51 19.69 -9.27
N THR A 57 19.22 19.20 -8.26
CA THR A 57 20.61 18.80 -8.39
C THR A 57 20.86 17.43 -7.74
N TYR A 58 22.01 16.87 -8.06
CA TYR A 58 22.56 15.69 -7.40
C TYR A 58 24.08 15.86 -7.20
N ASN A 59 24.65 15.02 -6.34
CA ASN A 59 26.09 14.91 -6.17
C ASN A 59 26.53 13.54 -6.69
N ASN A 60 27.71 13.46 -7.28
CA ASN A 60 28.32 12.20 -7.68
C ASN A 60 29.81 12.18 -7.29
N ALA A 61 30.60 11.28 -7.87
CA ALA A 61 32.05 11.21 -7.66
C ALA A 61 32.83 12.34 -8.36
N GLU A 62 32.24 12.98 -9.37
CA GLU A 62 32.87 13.99 -10.23
C GLU A 62 32.59 15.42 -9.75
N GLY A 63 31.51 15.65 -9.00
CA GLY A 63 31.16 16.95 -8.47
C GLY A 63 29.89 17.00 -7.63
N THR A 64 29.61 18.19 -7.11
CA THR A 64 28.41 18.50 -6.32
C THR A 64 27.51 19.49 -7.04
N GLY A 65 26.20 19.41 -6.86
CA GLY A 65 25.26 20.38 -7.43
C GLY A 65 25.04 20.23 -8.94
N ILE A 66 25.21 19.02 -9.47
CA ILE A 66 25.04 18.72 -10.90
C ILE A 66 23.54 18.73 -11.22
N ALA A 67 23.14 19.42 -12.28
CA ALA A 67 21.73 19.58 -12.62
C ALA A 67 21.05 18.27 -13.06
N LEU A 68 19.82 18.07 -12.61
CA LEU A 68 18.94 17.00 -13.08
C LEU A 68 18.36 17.30 -14.48
N SER A 69 17.88 16.25 -15.14
CA SER A 69 17.27 16.29 -16.47
C SER A 69 16.14 15.27 -16.56
N THR A 70 15.11 15.59 -17.34
CA THR A 70 13.99 14.70 -17.68
C THR A 70 14.20 13.94 -19.00
N THR A 71 15.39 14.03 -19.60
CA THR A 71 15.70 13.44 -20.92
C THR A 71 16.56 12.18 -20.85
N ARG A 72 16.84 11.69 -19.64
CA ARG A 72 17.66 10.49 -19.41
C ARG A 72 17.28 9.79 -18.12
N SER A 73 17.78 8.56 -17.99
CA SER A 73 17.76 7.83 -16.73
C SER A 73 19.11 7.98 -16.02
N TYR A 74 19.09 7.88 -14.70
CA TYR A 74 20.25 7.97 -13.81
C TYR A 74 20.45 6.64 -13.11
N LYS A 75 21.68 6.11 -13.09
CA LYS A 75 21.98 4.94 -12.26
C LYS A 75 21.96 5.31 -10.79
N MET A 76 21.60 4.39 -9.91
CA MET A 76 21.68 4.65 -8.46
C MET A 76 23.13 4.88 -8.01
N SER A 77 24.09 4.19 -8.63
CA SER A 77 25.54 4.45 -8.42
C SER A 77 25.96 5.86 -8.83
N GLU A 78 25.40 6.40 -9.92
CA GLU A 78 25.66 7.77 -10.40
C GLU A 78 25.13 8.83 -9.45
N LEU A 79 24.01 8.57 -8.76
CA LEU A 79 23.42 9.48 -7.79
C LEU A 79 24.07 9.40 -6.40
N THR A 80 25.11 8.57 -6.23
CA THR A 80 25.78 8.34 -4.94
C THR A 80 27.05 9.18 -4.83
N SER A 81 27.21 9.89 -3.70
CA SER A 81 28.40 10.69 -3.41
C SER A 81 28.88 10.49 -1.97
N SER A 82 30.18 10.65 -1.74
CA SER A 82 30.78 10.68 -0.39
C SER A 82 30.39 11.93 0.40
N SER A 83 29.79 12.92 -0.26
CA SER A 83 29.23 14.12 0.36
C SER A 83 27.72 14.02 0.50
N SER A 84 27.18 14.47 1.63
CA SER A 84 25.74 14.60 1.81
C SER A 84 25.19 15.70 0.89
N ILE A 85 24.00 15.48 0.31
CA ILE A 85 23.36 16.44 -0.57
C ILE A 85 22.66 17.59 0.17
N ALA A 86 22.27 17.35 1.44
CA ALA A 86 21.58 18.33 2.27
C ALA A 86 21.67 17.94 3.75
N THR A 87 21.53 18.93 4.64
CA THR A 87 21.45 18.68 6.08
C THR A 87 20.35 17.66 6.42
N GLY A 88 20.68 16.68 7.26
CA GLY A 88 19.79 15.60 7.66
C GLY A 88 19.84 14.36 6.74
N VAL A 89 20.47 14.45 5.56
CA VAL A 89 20.64 13.32 4.63
C VAL A 89 21.98 12.62 4.88
N PRO A 90 22.03 11.28 4.96
CA PRO A 90 23.30 10.57 5.06
C PRO A 90 24.16 10.74 3.79
N ALA A 91 25.47 10.71 3.94
CA ALA A 91 26.39 10.60 2.81
C ALA A 91 26.50 9.13 2.35
N GLY A 92 27.01 8.90 1.14
CA GLY A 92 27.23 7.56 0.60
C GLY A 92 25.96 6.83 0.16
N VAL A 93 24.86 7.56 -0.04
CA VAL A 93 23.58 7.03 -0.55
C VAL A 93 23.20 7.71 -1.86
N PRO A 94 22.43 7.05 -2.74
CA PRO A 94 21.86 7.68 -3.92
C PRO A 94 20.87 8.77 -3.50
N ALA A 95 21.09 10.03 -3.90
CA ALA A 95 20.22 11.12 -3.50
C ALA A 95 20.13 12.26 -4.53
N VAL A 96 19.00 12.95 -4.53
CA VAL A 96 18.73 14.15 -5.33
C VAL A 96 18.10 15.24 -4.46
N LEU A 97 18.22 16.50 -4.90
CA LEU A 97 17.70 17.67 -4.20
C LEU A 97 16.85 18.48 -5.19
N ILE A 98 15.53 18.55 -4.97
CA ILE A 98 14.57 19.10 -5.94
C ILE A 98 13.86 20.32 -5.37
N SER A 99 13.85 21.42 -6.11
CA SER A 99 13.15 22.66 -5.73
C SER A 99 11.86 22.91 -6.50
N ASP A 100 11.73 22.32 -7.70
CA ASP A 100 10.52 22.44 -8.54
C ASP A 100 10.39 21.20 -9.44
N PHE A 101 9.25 20.53 -9.36
CA PHE A 101 8.89 19.35 -10.15
C PHE A 101 7.38 19.12 -10.09
N ASN A 102 6.64 19.95 -10.83
CA ASN A 102 5.18 19.96 -10.82
C ASN A 102 4.61 18.76 -11.56
N SER A 103 3.58 18.10 -11.00
CA SER A 103 2.92 16.91 -11.59
C SER A 103 3.92 15.87 -12.13
N GLY A 104 4.97 15.64 -11.36
CA GLY A 104 6.09 14.80 -11.72
C GLY A 104 5.87 13.32 -11.39
N ARG A 105 6.63 12.47 -12.08
CA ARG A 105 6.75 11.05 -11.78
C ARG A 105 8.21 10.65 -11.75
N ILE A 106 8.58 9.88 -10.73
CA ILE A 106 9.86 9.20 -10.68
C ILE A 106 9.61 7.73 -10.99
N TYR A 107 10.15 7.27 -12.10
CA TYR A 107 10.15 5.86 -12.47
C TYR A 107 11.41 5.20 -11.95
N ILE A 108 11.25 4.06 -11.28
CA ILE A 108 12.34 3.15 -10.95
C ILE A 108 12.33 2.04 -11.98
N SER A 109 13.46 1.76 -12.64
CA SER A 109 13.60 0.63 -13.56
C SER A 109 14.78 -0.28 -13.22
N TYR A 110 14.67 -1.55 -13.57
CA TYR A 110 15.71 -2.56 -13.39
C TYR A 110 16.36 -2.95 -14.72
N ASP A 111 17.65 -3.28 -14.64
CA ASP A 111 18.53 -3.84 -15.67
C ASP A 111 18.76 -2.97 -16.90
N GLN A 112 17.82 -2.09 -17.24
CA GLN A 112 17.86 -1.19 -18.39
C GLN A 112 17.31 0.19 -18.02
N ALA A 113 17.93 1.22 -18.60
CA ALA A 113 17.40 2.57 -18.59
C ALA A 113 16.10 2.64 -19.41
N MET A 114 15.15 3.46 -18.96
CA MET A 114 13.92 3.74 -19.72
C MET A 114 14.23 4.24 -21.14
N GLY A 115 13.36 3.92 -22.10
CA GLY A 115 13.53 4.31 -23.50
C GLY A 115 12.70 5.53 -23.93
N SER A 116 11.73 5.99 -23.12
CA SER A 116 10.71 6.96 -23.59
C SER A 116 11.02 8.44 -23.33
N PHE A 117 11.21 8.98 -22.13
CA PHE A 117 11.47 10.42 -21.85
C PHE A 117 10.45 11.49 -22.28
N GLY A 118 10.56 12.65 -21.62
CA GLY A 118 9.86 13.87 -22.03
C GLY A 118 8.41 13.94 -21.55
N CYS A 119 7.55 14.52 -22.40
CA CYS A 119 6.12 14.71 -22.12
C CYS A 119 5.24 13.51 -22.50
N THR A 120 5.83 12.42 -23.03
CA THR A 120 5.09 11.21 -23.37
C THR A 120 5.33 10.17 -22.28
N GLN A 121 4.31 9.92 -21.46
CA GLN A 121 4.39 8.87 -20.45
C GLN A 121 4.63 7.51 -21.13
N PRO A 122 5.45 6.63 -20.54
CA PRO A 122 5.71 5.33 -21.11
C PRO A 122 4.41 4.52 -21.16
N SER A 123 4.06 4.04 -22.35
CA SER A 123 2.83 3.24 -22.51
C SER A 123 2.97 1.89 -21.83
N THR A 124 1.87 1.42 -21.25
CA THR A 124 1.75 0.07 -20.68
C THR A 124 0.75 -0.80 -21.45
N GLU A 125 0.31 -0.32 -22.61
CA GLU A 125 -0.54 -1.09 -23.49
C GLU A 125 0.26 -2.20 -24.18
N PRO A 126 -0.16 -3.48 -24.07
CA PRO A 126 0.55 -4.60 -24.69
C PRO A 126 0.73 -4.49 -26.21
N THR A 127 -0.12 -3.69 -26.87
CA THR A 127 -0.12 -3.43 -28.31
C THR A 127 0.69 -2.20 -28.71
N SER A 128 1.22 -1.44 -27.75
CA SER A 128 2.04 -0.26 -28.03
C SER A 128 3.43 -0.65 -28.54
N ASN A 129 4.07 0.24 -29.29
CA ASN A 129 5.46 0.14 -29.72
C ASN A 129 6.40 0.94 -28.80
N ASP A 130 5.99 1.19 -27.55
CA ASP A 130 6.77 1.98 -26.60
C ASP A 130 8.10 1.27 -26.31
N PRO A 131 9.26 1.95 -26.44
CA PRO A 131 10.57 1.34 -26.25
C PRO A 131 10.83 0.87 -24.81
N SER A 132 10.04 1.33 -23.85
CA SER A 132 10.12 0.93 -22.45
C SER A 132 9.20 -0.26 -22.12
N LEU A 133 8.35 -0.73 -23.04
CA LEU A 133 7.30 -1.73 -22.75
C LEU A 133 7.85 -3.03 -22.13
N GLY A 134 9.01 -3.50 -22.61
CA GLY A 134 9.69 -4.70 -22.09
C GLY A 134 10.55 -4.47 -20.83
N ILE A 135 10.69 -3.23 -20.37
CA ILE A 135 11.52 -2.87 -19.22
C ILE A 135 10.68 -2.98 -17.95
N ARG A 136 11.20 -3.61 -16.89
CA ARG A 136 10.53 -3.66 -15.59
C ARG A 136 10.70 -2.31 -14.90
N PHE A 137 9.61 -1.55 -14.76
CA PHE A 137 9.61 -0.25 -14.11
C PHE A 137 8.37 -0.02 -13.26
N GLN A 138 8.44 0.86 -12.26
CA GLN A 138 7.31 1.32 -11.44
C GLN A 138 7.43 2.82 -11.13
N PRO A 139 6.36 3.62 -11.28
CA PRO A 139 6.32 5.01 -10.88
C PRO A 139 5.89 5.19 -9.43
N MET A 140 6.30 6.32 -8.89
CA MET A 140 5.58 7.09 -7.88
C MET A 140 5.23 8.46 -8.45
N GLU A 141 4.21 9.11 -7.91
CA GLU A 141 3.83 10.46 -8.34
C GLU A 141 4.13 11.47 -7.23
N LEU A 142 4.59 12.63 -7.65
CA LEU A 142 4.96 13.71 -6.74
C LEU A 142 4.77 15.05 -7.44
N ASP A 143 4.40 16.03 -6.64
CA ASP A 143 4.25 17.41 -7.04
C ASP A 143 5.07 18.23 -6.05
N ILE A 144 6.15 18.84 -6.55
CA ILE A 144 7.00 19.74 -5.76
C ILE A 144 6.80 21.13 -6.34
N GLU A 145 5.97 21.90 -5.66
CA GLU A 145 5.61 23.26 -6.06
C GLU A 145 6.03 24.29 -4.99
N SER A 146 6.09 25.56 -5.40
CA SER A 146 6.38 26.67 -4.49
C SER A 146 5.12 27.07 -3.72
N GLY A 147 5.14 26.91 -2.39
CA GLY A 147 4.06 27.32 -1.49
C GLY A 147 4.53 28.24 -0.37
N SER A 148 3.63 28.70 0.50
CA SER A 148 3.95 29.61 1.61
C SER A 148 3.70 28.94 2.96
N VAL A 149 4.72 28.90 3.82
CA VAL A 149 4.62 28.38 5.20
C VAL A 149 5.08 29.48 6.15
N GLY A 150 4.19 29.96 7.02
CA GLY A 150 4.49 31.08 7.92
C GLY A 150 4.90 32.37 7.19
N GLY A 151 4.43 32.57 5.96
CA GLY A 151 4.78 33.73 5.12
C GLY A 151 6.11 33.59 4.34
N VAL A 152 6.81 32.46 4.48
CA VAL A 152 8.04 32.16 3.75
C VAL A 152 7.73 31.24 2.58
N MET A 153 8.17 31.63 1.37
CA MET A 153 8.05 30.77 0.20
C MET A 153 9.00 29.57 0.31
N THR A 154 8.48 28.37 0.15
CA THR A 154 9.20 27.11 0.26
C THR A 154 8.66 26.08 -0.72
N PRO A 155 9.51 25.19 -1.25
CA PRO A 155 9.03 23.96 -1.87
C PRO A 155 8.16 23.17 -0.89
N ILE A 156 7.02 22.70 -1.37
CA ILE A 156 6.12 21.79 -0.68
C ILE A 156 6.00 20.55 -1.56
N ILE A 157 6.25 19.37 -1.00
CA ILE A 157 6.05 18.11 -1.72
C ILE A 157 4.69 17.53 -1.36
N ASN A 158 3.93 17.15 -2.38
CA ASN A 158 2.78 16.25 -2.30
C ASN A 158 3.16 14.97 -3.04
N THR A 159 3.05 13.80 -2.42
CA THR A 159 3.47 12.54 -3.08
C THR A 159 2.63 11.35 -2.66
N ASN A 160 2.52 10.38 -3.55
CA ASN A 160 1.80 9.13 -3.36
C ASN A 160 2.56 7.95 -3.99
N LEU A 161 2.17 6.75 -3.57
CA LEU A 161 2.46 5.51 -4.31
C LEU A 161 1.26 5.15 -5.17
N THR A 162 1.51 4.60 -6.36
CA THR A 162 0.44 4.18 -7.27
C THR A 162 0.74 2.84 -7.93
N TYR A 163 -0.29 2.00 -7.96
CA TYR A 163 -0.41 0.77 -8.74
C TYR A 163 -1.68 0.77 -9.60
N ILE A 164 -2.26 1.96 -9.85
CA ILE A 164 -3.51 2.14 -10.61
C ILE A 164 -3.38 1.52 -11.99
N ASP A 165 -2.25 1.70 -12.67
CA ASP A 165 -2.06 1.24 -14.05
C ASP A 165 -1.50 -0.19 -14.13
N TYR A 166 -0.63 -0.54 -13.18
CA TYR A 166 0.04 -1.85 -13.09
C TYR A 166 0.89 -1.93 -11.81
N ALA A 167 1.36 -3.14 -11.51
CA ALA A 167 2.36 -3.40 -10.49
C ALA A 167 3.56 -4.18 -11.06
N ALA A 168 4.77 -3.74 -10.72
CA ALA A 168 6.01 -4.34 -11.20
C ALA A 168 7.11 -4.39 -10.12
N ILE A 169 7.24 -3.31 -9.34
CA ILE A 169 8.27 -3.16 -8.31
C ILE A 169 7.58 -2.65 -7.04
N ALA A 170 7.83 -3.31 -5.91
CA ALA A 170 7.34 -2.86 -4.62
C ALA A 170 8.13 -1.60 -4.19
N LEU A 171 7.40 -0.50 -3.96
CA LEU A 171 7.97 0.78 -3.53
C LEU A 171 7.44 1.17 -2.14
N SER A 172 8.25 1.94 -1.42
CA SER A 172 7.86 2.63 -0.18
C SER A 172 8.29 4.09 -0.20
N LEU A 173 7.54 4.96 0.48
CA LEU A 173 7.81 6.37 0.70
C LEU A 173 7.80 6.63 2.20
N THR A 174 8.91 7.13 2.73
CA THR A 174 9.03 7.47 4.16
C THR A 174 9.70 8.82 4.33
N VAL A 175 9.08 9.76 5.04
CA VAL A 175 9.80 10.93 5.56
C VAL A 175 10.65 10.51 6.74
N LYS A 176 11.98 10.57 6.58
CA LYS A 176 12.95 10.32 7.64
C LYS A 176 13.34 11.63 8.31
N ASN A 177 13.82 11.55 9.55
CA ASN A 177 14.30 12.70 10.34
C ASN A 177 13.28 13.85 10.46
N ALA A 178 11.98 13.52 10.38
CA ALA A 178 10.92 14.45 10.68
C ALA A 178 10.94 14.80 12.18
N THR A 179 10.78 16.09 12.49
CA THR A 179 10.69 16.63 13.85
C THR A 179 9.26 16.58 14.40
N SER A 180 8.26 16.33 13.54
CA SER A 180 6.87 16.12 13.93
C SER A 180 6.23 15.00 13.11
N THR A 181 5.05 14.55 13.53
CA THR A 181 4.25 13.60 12.75
C THR A 181 3.92 14.17 11.38
N ILE A 182 4.08 13.36 10.35
CA ILE A 182 3.65 13.63 8.97
C ILE A 182 2.46 12.73 8.68
N ALA A 183 1.40 13.28 8.10
CA ALA A 183 0.21 12.51 7.74
C ALA A 183 0.57 11.42 6.72
N ASN A 184 -0.03 10.23 6.89
CA ASN A 184 0.17 9.07 6.03
C ASN A 184 1.65 8.63 5.88
N ASN A 185 2.52 8.98 6.83
CA ASN A 185 3.91 8.56 6.84
C ASN A 185 4.12 7.35 7.78
N PRO A 186 4.63 6.20 7.30
CA PRO A 186 5.07 5.93 5.92
C PRO A 186 3.95 5.45 5.00
N LEU A 187 4.09 5.67 3.68
CA LEU A 187 3.31 4.98 2.64
C LEU A 187 4.15 3.82 2.13
N MET A 188 3.80 2.57 2.43
CA MET A 188 4.66 1.42 2.11
C MET A 188 3.90 0.36 1.33
N THR A 189 4.59 -0.31 0.44
CA THR A 189 4.27 -1.67 0.02
C THR A 189 5.07 -2.60 0.92
N SER A 190 4.41 -3.28 1.85
CA SER A 190 5.06 -4.06 2.91
C SER A 190 5.62 -5.39 2.41
N VAL A 191 5.26 -5.79 1.20
CA VAL A 191 5.64 -7.08 0.61
C VAL A 191 6.69 -6.90 -0.49
N SER A 192 7.40 -7.98 -0.81
CA SER A 192 8.34 -7.98 -1.92
C SER A 192 7.64 -7.84 -3.28
N SER A 193 8.38 -7.41 -4.30
CA SER A 193 7.88 -7.28 -5.68
C SER A 193 7.35 -8.61 -6.24
N GLU A 194 7.98 -9.73 -5.86
CA GLU A 194 7.55 -11.08 -6.24
C GLU A 194 6.16 -11.39 -5.67
N LEU A 195 5.95 -11.16 -4.38
CA LEU A 195 4.66 -11.42 -3.75
C LEU A 195 3.58 -10.46 -4.23
N LEU A 196 3.89 -9.17 -4.35
CA LEU A 196 2.96 -8.15 -4.89
C LEU A 196 2.41 -8.60 -6.26
N THR A 197 3.31 -8.99 -7.15
CA THR A 197 2.94 -9.38 -8.51
C THR A 197 2.28 -10.76 -8.57
N ASP A 198 2.63 -11.70 -7.70
CA ASP A 198 1.93 -12.99 -7.61
C ASP A 198 0.48 -12.82 -7.10
N ILE A 199 0.25 -11.98 -6.07
CA ILE A 199 -1.10 -11.68 -5.55
C ILE A 199 -1.96 -11.05 -6.64
N LEU A 200 -1.48 -9.98 -7.29
CA LEU A 200 -2.25 -9.29 -8.32
C LEU A 200 -2.44 -10.14 -9.57
N GLY A 201 -1.44 -10.95 -9.91
CA GLY A 201 -1.50 -11.88 -11.03
C GLY A 201 -2.59 -12.95 -10.90
N LYS A 202 -3.11 -13.20 -9.69
CA LYS A 202 -4.25 -14.10 -9.41
C LYS A 202 -5.61 -13.42 -9.61
N THR A 203 -5.66 -12.09 -9.72
CA THR A 203 -6.91 -11.34 -9.90
C THR A 203 -7.38 -11.28 -11.35
N THR A 204 -6.54 -11.75 -12.30
CA THR A 204 -6.82 -11.76 -13.73
C THR A 204 -7.33 -13.14 -14.17
N ILE A 205 -8.27 -13.20 -15.11
CA ILE A 205 -8.79 -14.47 -15.68
C ILE A 205 -8.03 -14.90 -16.95
N GLU A 206 -7.14 -14.06 -17.48
CA GLU A 206 -6.29 -14.32 -18.65
C GLU A 206 -4.87 -13.72 -18.50
N ASN A 207 -3.92 -14.14 -19.35
CA ASN A 207 -2.53 -13.67 -19.40
C ASN A 207 -2.31 -12.51 -20.40
N TYR A 208 -1.13 -11.87 -20.38
CA TYR A 208 -0.78 -10.72 -21.24
C TYR A 208 0.45 -11.03 -22.10
N SER A 209 0.24 -11.35 -23.38
CA SER A 209 1.28 -11.85 -24.31
C SER A 209 2.62 -11.10 -24.31
N THR A 210 2.64 -9.79 -24.05
CA THR A 210 3.83 -8.94 -24.18
C THR A 210 4.61 -8.73 -22.87
N VAL A 211 3.96 -8.79 -21.71
CA VAL A 211 4.56 -8.46 -20.39
C VAL A 211 4.41 -9.55 -19.33
N ARG A 212 3.52 -10.53 -19.62
CA ARG A 212 3.28 -11.76 -18.87
C ARG A 212 2.75 -12.84 -19.85
N PRO A 213 3.61 -13.41 -20.72
CA PRO A 213 3.16 -14.26 -21.83
C PRO A 213 2.39 -15.51 -21.38
N SER A 214 2.78 -16.10 -20.26
CA SER A 214 2.14 -17.25 -19.62
C SER A 214 1.73 -16.94 -18.17
N ALA A 215 0.78 -17.70 -17.62
CA ALA A 215 0.42 -17.64 -16.20
C ALA A 215 1.61 -18.03 -15.30
N SER A 216 2.51 -18.86 -15.83
CA SER A 216 3.78 -19.25 -15.20
C SER A 216 4.87 -18.19 -15.30
N ASP A 217 4.74 -17.20 -16.18
CA ASP A 217 5.65 -16.05 -16.21
C ASP A 217 5.30 -15.14 -15.03
N LYS A 218 6.03 -15.32 -13.95
CA LYS A 218 6.01 -14.48 -12.75
C LYS A 218 7.45 -14.32 -12.28
N LEU A 219 7.71 -13.33 -11.44
CA LEU A 219 9.05 -13.22 -10.85
C LEU A 219 9.45 -14.55 -10.20
N PRO A 220 10.72 -14.99 -10.35
CA PRO A 220 11.87 -14.27 -10.94
C PRO A 220 12.07 -14.45 -12.47
N SER A 221 11.07 -14.96 -13.22
CA SER A 221 11.17 -15.13 -14.69
C SER A 221 11.60 -13.84 -15.40
N THR A 222 12.58 -13.94 -16.29
CA THR A 222 13.04 -12.82 -17.13
C THR A 222 12.02 -12.41 -18.19
N ASN A 223 11.01 -13.24 -18.45
CA ASN A 223 9.91 -12.92 -19.37
C ASN A 223 8.82 -12.08 -18.70
N PHE A 224 8.87 -11.93 -17.36
CA PHE A 224 7.91 -11.15 -16.61
C PHE A 224 8.38 -9.70 -16.52
N THR A 225 7.50 -8.77 -16.89
CA THR A 225 7.75 -7.33 -16.73
C THR A 225 6.85 -6.72 -15.65
N ARG A 226 5.55 -7.04 -15.65
CA ARG A 226 4.54 -6.44 -14.74
C ARG A 226 3.20 -7.17 -14.81
N VAL A 227 2.37 -6.95 -13.78
CA VAL A 227 0.93 -7.26 -13.83
C VAL A 227 0.16 -6.00 -14.18
N LEU A 228 -0.60 -6.04 -15.27
CA LEU A 228 -1.41 -4.90 -15.70
C LEU A 228 -2.72 -4.83 -14.90
N SER A 229 -3.17 -3.61 -14.63
CA SER A 229 -4.47 -3.37 -14.00
C SER A 229 -5.62 -3.38 -15.03
N PRO A 230 -6.89 -3.36 -14.59
CA PRO A 230 -8.06 -3.38 -15.47
C PRO A 230 -8.38 -2.06 -16.20
N THR A 231 -7.48 -1.08 -16.22
CA THR A 231 -7.79 0.28 -16.70
C THR A 231 -7.74 0.46 -18.22
N SER A 232 -7.30 -0.53 -19.01
CA SER A 232 -7.31 -0.44 -20.48
C SER A 232 -8.37 -1.30 -21.19
N ALA A 233 -8.77 -0.87 -22.38
CA ALA A 233 -9.92 -1.42 -23.11
C ALA A 233 -9.74 -2.90 -23.48
N ASP A 234 -8.51 -3.33 -23.75
CA ASP A 234 -8.16 -4.73 -24.01
C ASP A 234 -8.03 -5.56 -22.72
N LYS A 235 -7.95 -4.89 -21.56
CA LYS A 235 -7.65 -5.49 -20.26
C LYS A 235 -8.90 -5.73 -19.42
N VAL A 236 -9.93 -4.89 -19.52
CA VAL A 236 -11.13 -4.95 -18.64
C VAL A 236 -11.85 -6.30 -18.71
N ARG A 237 -11.89 -6.92 -19.90
CA ARG A 237 -12.49 -8.25 -20.13
C ARG A 237 -11.71 -9.39 -19.49
N LYS A 238 -10.48 -9.14 -19.04
CA LYS A 238 -9.61 -10.09 -18.33
C LYS A 238 -9.80 -10.04 -16.81
N PHE A 239 -10.75 -9.24 -16.34
CA PHE A 239 -11.21 -9.20 -14.96
C PHE A 239 -12.73 -9.44 -14.94
N ASN A 240 -13.36 -9.37 -13.75
CA ASN A 240 -14.80 -9.60 -13.65
C ASN A 240 -15.62 -8.51 -14.36
N ASP A 241 -16.63 -8.94 -15.13
CA ASP A 241 -17.62 -8.06 -15.74
C ASP A 241 -18.61 -7.52 -14.67
N TRP A 242 -19.05 -6.27 -14.82
CA TRP A 242 -19.97 -5.62 -13.89
C TRP A 242 -21.45 -5.92 -14.16
N THR A 243 -21.77 -6.67 -15.24
CA THR A 243 -23.15 -7.03 -15.60
C THR A 243 -23.97 -7.56 -14.43
N ASN A 244 -23.47 -8.56 -13.70
CA ASN A 244 -24.22 -9.16 -12.59
C ASN A 244 -24.48 -8.14 -11.47
N TYR A 245 -23.46 -7.36 -11.11
CA TYR A 245 -23.58 -6.39 -10.03
C TYR A 245 -24.59 -5.28 -10.39
N LEU A 246 -24.49 -4.71 -11.59
CA LEU A 246 -25.31 -3.57 -12.00
C LEU A 246 -26.74 -3.97 -12.40
N LYS A 247 -26.90 -5.02 -13.21
CA LYS A 247 -28.20 -5.42 -13.79
C LYS A 247 -29.01 -6.37 -12.92
N THR A 248 -28.37 -7.06 -11.99
CA THR A 248 -29.04 -7.99 -11.07
C THR A 248 -29.05 -7.42 -9.66
N THR A 249 -27.88 -7.32 -9.03
CA THR A 249 -27.77 -6.97 -7.60
C THR A 249 -28.29 -5.56 -7.30
N LEU A 250 -27.73 -4.54 -7.95
CA LEU A 250 -28.11 -3.14 -7.71
C LEU A 250 -29.45 -2.78 -8.33
N PHE A 251 -29.83 -3.35 -9.47
CA PHE A 251 -31.19 -3.21 -10.01
C PHE A 251 -32.25 -3.75 -9.03
N ALA A 252 -32.05 -4.97 -8.50
CA ALA A 252 -32.96 -5.54 -7.52
C ALA A 252 -33.04 -4.67 -6.25
N SER A 253 -31.89 -4.25 -5.72
CA SER A 253 -31.84 -3.41 -4.51
C SER A 253 -32.49 -2.02 -4.72
N THR A 254 -32.05 -1.28 -5.72
CA THR A 254 -32.40 0.15 -5.88
C THR A 254 -33.72 0.40 -6.59
N THR A 255 -34.11 -0.47 -7.52
CA THR A 255 -35.32 -0.30 -8.34
C THR A 255 -36.44 -1.23 -7.88
N THR A 256 -36.18 -2.54 -7.74
CA THR A 256 -37.23 -3.48 -7.35
C THR A 256 -37.62 -3.33 -5.88
N ASN A 257 -36.64 -3.25 -4.98
CA ASN A 257 -36.85 -3.10 -3.53
C ASN A 257 -36.95 -1.62 -3.11
N ASN A 258 -36.82 -0.69 -4.06
CA ASN A 258 -36.89 0.76 -3.84
C ASN A 258 -35.96 1.28 -2.73
N LYS A 259 -34.73 0.74 -2.66
CA LYS A 259 -33.67 1.19 -1.76
C LYS A 259 -32.57 1.92 -2.54
N PRO A 260 -32.78 3.19 -2.93
CA PRO A 260 -31.77 3.92 -3.68
C PRO A 260 -30.49 4.09 -2.87
N ILE A 261 -29.35 4.10 -3.57
CA ILE A 261 -28.07 4.46 -2.97
C ILE A 261 -28.07 5.97 -2.70
N LYS A 262 -27.51 6.39 -1.56
CA LYS A 262 -27.50 7.78 -1.11
C LYS A 262 -26.12 8.41 -1.32
N ILE A 263 -25.96 9.15 -2.41
CA ILE A 263 -24.74 9.95 -2.65
C ILE A 263 -25.01 11.34 -2.09
N LYS A 264 -24.49 11.60 -0.89
CA LYS A 264 -24.82 12.78 -0.11
C LYS A 264 -23.63 13.24 0.70
N GLY A 265 -23.39 14.54 0.69
CA GLY A 265 -22.28 15.17 1.39
C GLY A 265 -22.13 16.63 1.02
N PHE A 266 -20.88 17.07 1.04
CA PHE A 266 -20.51 18.45 0.79
C PHE A 266 -19.22 18.52 -0.01
N PHE A 267 -19.26 19.21 -1.14
CA PHE A 267 -18.13 19.46 -2.02
C PHE A 267 -17.42 20.72 -1.57
N ALA A 268 -16.13 20.60 -1.26
CA ALA A 268 -15.33 21.71 -0.73
C ALA A 268 -15.05 22.82 -1.76
N GLY A 269 -15.27 22.56 -3.05
CA GLY A 269 -14.88 23.45 -4.14
C GLY A 269 -13.44 23.24 -4.59
N VAL A 270 -13.11 23.81 -5.75
CA VAL A 270 -11.78 23.75 -6.37
C VAL A 270 -11.42 25.11 -6.98
N GLY A 271 -10.11 25.44 -7.05
CA GLY A 271 -9.65 26.71 -7.62
C GLY A 271 -10.00 27.94 -6.77
N GLY A 272 -9.87 29.14 -7.36
CA GLY A 272 -10.20 30.41 -6.69
C GLY A 272 -11.70 30.58 -6.46
N GLN A 273 -12.11 30.67 -5.19
CA GLN A 273 -13.49 30.82 -4.72
C GLN A 273 -13.76 32.27 -4.24
N PRO A 274 -14.98 32.84 -4.30
CA PRO A 274 -16.23 32.31 -4.88
C PRO A 274 -16.48 32.82 -6.31
N ALA A 275 -16.92 31.94 -7.21
CA ALA A 275 -17.16 32.30 -8.61
C ALA A 275 -18.67 32.42 -8.90
N ASN A 276 -19.16 33.66 -8.81
CA ASN A 276 -20.49 34.22 -9.16
C ASN A 276 -21.68 34.12 -8.17
N ASN A 277 -22.38 35.26 -8.06
CA ASN A 277 -23.63 35.48 -7.33
C ASN A 277 -24.88 35.02 -8.12
N GLY A 278 -24.68 34.22 -9.17
CA GLY A 278 -25.71 33.71 -10.08
C GLY A 278 -25.10 32.83 -11.15
N GLY A 279 -25.20 31.51 -10.98
CA GLY A 279 -24.61 30.55 -11.90
C GLY A 279 -25.61 29.44 -12.24
N LEU A 280 -25.69 29.09 -13.52
CA LEU A 280 -26.44 27.96 -14.02
C LEU A 280 -25.59 26.69 -13.92
N ALA A 281 -26.22 25.53 -14.01
CA ALA A 281 -25.56 24.22 -13.97
C ALA A 281 -24.41 24.04 -14.97
N THR A 282 -24.44 24.77 -16.09
CA THR A 282 -23.40 24.72 -17.15
C THR A 282 -22.21 25.63 -16.89
N ASP A 283 -22.29 26.52 -15.90
CA ASP A 283 -21.26 27.52 -15.64
C ASP A 283 -20.13 26.87 -14.82
N ARG A 284 -18.91 26.89 -15.34
CA ARG A 284 -17.76 26.20 -14.73
C ARG A 284 -17.44 26.78 -13.35
N GLU A 285 -17.59 28.08 -13.22
CA GLU A 285 -17.48 28.86 -11.99
C GLU A 285 -18.39 28.31 -10.90
N ALA A 286 -19.67 28.11 -11.21
CA ALA A 286 -20.65 27.55 -10.28
C ALA A 286 -20.34 26.10 -9.95
N ARG A 287 -19.86 25.29 -10.91
CA ARG A 287 -19.49 23.88 -10.63
C ARG A 287 -18.23 23.75 -9.78
N ASN A 288 -17.32 24.72 -9.85
CA ASN A 288 -16.12 24.70 -9.04
C ASN A 288 -16.37 25.14 -7.61
N GLN A 289 -17.53 25.75 -7.31
CA GLN A 289 -17.73 26.38 -6.01
C GLN A 289 -18.08 25.39 -4.88
N THR A 290 -17.83 25.77 -3.64
CA THR A 290 -18.22 25.01 -2.43
C THR A 290 -19.75 24.85 -2.33
N GLN A 291 -20.26 23.62 -2.24
CA GLN A 291 -21.71 23.32 -2.32
C GLN A 291 -22.09 22.00 -1.64
N SER A 292 -23.36 21.88 -1.20
CA SER A 292 -23.92 20.59 -0.76
C SER A 292 -24.41 19.72 -1.92
N TYR A 293 -24.41 18.39 -1.74
CA TYR A 293 -25.01 17.45 -2.70
C TYR A 293 -25.87 16.41 -1.98
N ASP A 294 -26.99 16.04 -2.60
CA ASP A 294 -27.90 14.99 -2.12
C ASP A 294 -28.58 14.32 -3.32
N TYR A 295 -28.20 13.08 -3.60
CA TYR A 295 -28.64 12.30 -4.74
C TYR A 295 -29.12 10.91 -4.32
N LEU A 296 -30.26 10.51 -4.90
CA LEU A 296 -30.75 9.15 -4.84
C LEU A 296 -30.42 8.44 -6.15
N VAL A 297 -29.61 7.39 -6.08
CA VAL A 297 -29.16 6.63 -7.26
C VAL A 297 -29.97 5.35 -7.42
N LYS A 298 -30.48 5.13 -8.63
CA LYS A 298 -31.14 3.90 -9.05
C LYS A 298 -30.46 3.31 -10.27
N PHE A 299 -30.33 1.98 -10.28
CA PHE A 299 -29.89 1.22 -11.43
C PHE A 299 -31.10 0.66 -12.16
N GLY A 300 -31.20 0.89 -13.47
CA GLY A 300 -32.26 0.30 -14.32
C GLY A 300 -31.97 -1.14 -14.69
N ALA A 301 -32.95 -1.82 -15.31
CA ALA A 301 -32.79 -3.21 -15.78
C ALA A 301 -31.64 -3.37 -16.80
N ASN A 302 -31.32 -2.30 -17.53
CA ASN A 302 -30.19 -2.26 -18.46
C ASN A 302 -28.84 -2.04 -17.78
N GLY A 303 -28.81 -1.72 -16.49
CA GLY A 303 -27.61 -1.39 -15.71
C GLY A 303 -27.22 0.08 -15.72
N ASP A 304 -28.03 0.96 -16.33
CA ASP A 304 -27.80 2.40 -16.34
C ASP A 304 -28.03 2.99 -14.94
N ALA A 305 -27.13 3.85 -14.49
CA ALA A 305 -27.27 4.61 -13.25
C ALA A 305 -27.99 5.93 -13.50
N THR A 306 -29.05 6.20 -12.74
CA THR A 306 -29.72 7.51 -12.69
C THR A 306 -29.59 8.07 -11.28
N MET A 307 -28.91 9.20 -11.14
CA MET A 307 -28.74 9.95 -9.91
C MET A 307 -29.74 11.11 -9.90
N THR A 308 -30.80 10.99 -9.13
CA THR A 308 -31.83 12.02 -9.01
C THR A 308 -31.48 12.99 -7.89
N ALA A 309 -31.25 14.26 -8.25
CA ALA A 309 -30.96 15.33 -7.30
C ALA A 309 -32.17 15.55 -6.38
N GLN A 310 -31.92 15.63 -5.08
CA GLN A 310 -32.92 15.97 -4.07
C GLN A 310 -32.96 17.48 -3.84
N ALA A 311 -34.01 17.93 -3.15
CA ALA A 311 -34.12 19.33 -2.74
C ALA A 311 -32.90 19.75 -1.89
N GLY A 312 -32.30 20.89 -2.23
CA GLY A 312 -31.08 21.39 -1.59
C GLY A 312 -29.76 20.86 -2.16
N SER A 313 -29.79 19.93 -3.12
CA SER A 313 -28.57 19.56 -3.85
C SER A 313 -28.10 20.70 -4.77
N GLY A 314 -26.78 20.90 -4.86
CA GLY A 314 -26.18 21.99 -5.63
C GLY A 314 -26.40 23.36 -5.00
N ASP A 315 -26.71 23.42 -3.69
CA ASP A 315 -26.88 24.67 -2.94
C ASP A 315 -25.53 25.12 -2.36
N GLY A 316 -25.04 26.25 -2.85
CA GLY A 316 -23.82 26.91 -2.35
C GLY A 316 -24.07 27.94 -1.25
N THR A 317 -25.32 28.11 -0.82
CA THR A 317 -25.73 29.02 0.26
C THR A 317 -25.87 28.32 1.61
N VAL A 318 -25.63 27.01 1.64
CA VAL A 318 -25.64 26.23 2.88
C VAL A 318 -24.60 26.76 3.88
N ALA A 319 -24.91 26.67 5.17
CA ALA A 319 -24.06 27.22 6.24
C ALA A 319 -22.59 26.72 6.18
N GLY A 320 -22.36 25.50 5.67
CA GLY A 320 -21.02 24.94 5.50
C GLY A 320 -20.14 25.67 4.48
N ALA A 321 -20.70 26.46 3.55
CA ALA A 321 -19.95 27.16 2.51
C ALA A 321 -19.11 28.33 3.05
N GLY A 322 -19.46 28.89 4.21
CA GLY A 322 -18.71 29.96 4.86
C GLY A 322 -18.45 31.15 3.92
N ALA A 323 -17.19 31.56 3.81
CA ALA A 323 -16.78 32.69 2.97
C ALA A 323 -16.86 32.40 1.44
N ASN A 324 -17.03 31.14 1.03
CA ASN A 324 -17.10 30.72 -0.37
C ASN A 324 -18.55 30.61 -0.88
N THR A 325 -19.48 31.36 -0.27
CA THR A 325 -20.92 31.28 -0.57
C THR A 325 -21.25 31.79 -1.98
N GLY A 326 -22.10 31.03 -2.71
CA GLY A 326 -22.65 31.39 -4.02
C GLY A 326 -23.96 30.64 -4.29
N GLN A 327 -24.68 30.91 -5.40
CA GLN A 327 -25.98 30.25 -5.67
C GLN A 327 -25.84 28.74 -5.87
N GLY A 328 -24.80 28.33 -6.59
CA GLY A 328 -24.53 26.94 -6.91
C GLY A 328 -25.19 26.48 -8.19
N VAL A 329 -25.05 25.20 -8.48
CA VAL A 329 -25.48 24.59 -9.75
C VAL A 329 -26.98 24.23 -9.74
N GLY A 330 -27.59 24.21 -8.55
CA GLY A 330 -28.98 23.77 -8.35
C GLY A 330 -29.19 22.27 -8.53
N ALA A 331 -30.45 21.83 -8.39
CA ALA A 331 -30.81 20.41 -8.45
C ALA A 331 -30.82 19.90 -9.90
N VAL A 332 -29.72 19.26 -10.31
CA VAL A 332 -29.56 18.67 -11.65
C VAL A 332 -29.28 17.18 -11.56
N ASN A 333 -30.05 16.39 -12.31
CA ASN A 333 -29.89 14.94 -12.40
C ASN A 333 -28.64 14.57 -13.20
N VAL A 334 -28.03 13.44 -12.83
CA VAL A 334 -26.88 12.85 -13.51
C VAL A 334 -27.23 11.43 -13.96
N THR A 335 -26.78 11.04 -15.16
CA THR A 335 -26.95 9.67 -15.67
C THR A 335 -25.63 9.11 -16.20
N ILE A 336 -25.43 7.80 -16.01
CA ILE A 336 -24.28 7.05 -16.55
C ILE A 336 -24.81 5.78 -17.19
N THR A 337 -24.43 5.52 -18.44
CA THR A 337 -24.88 4.31 -19.14
C THR A 337 -24.15 3.08 -18.61
N PHE A 338 -24.78 1.91 -18.71
CA PHE A 338 -24.13 0.63 -18.43
C PHE A 338 -22.85 0.46 -19.26
N ALA A 339 -22.87 0.84 -20.54
CA ALA A 339 -21.70 0.73 -21.42
C ALA A 339 -20.52 1.59 -20.91
N ALA A 340 -20.79 2.80 -20.40
CA ALA A 340 -19.76 3.64 -19.82
C ALA A 340 -19.24 3.07 -18.48
N LEU A 341 -20.13 2.57 -17.61
CA LEU A 341 -19.73 1.95 -16.34
C LEU A 341 -18.93 0.66 -16.52
N ASN A 342 -19.24 -0.12 -17.56
CA ASN A 342 -18.60 -1.40 -17.83
C ASN A 342 -17.36 -1.29 -18.75
N ALA A 343 -17.05 -0.10 -19.26
CA ALA A 343 -15.83 0.14 -20.01
C ALA A 343 -14.59 0.07 -19.11
N SER A 344 -13.40 0.01 -19.70
CA SER A 344 -12.15 0.08 -18.93
C SER A 344 -11.98 1.41 -18.19
N THR A 345 -12.48 2.50 -18.78
CA THR A 345 -12.57 3.80 -18.13
C THR A 345 -13.70 3.88 -17.10
N GLY A 346 -14.58 2.87 -17.03
CA GLY A 346 -15.76 2.84 -16.17
C GLY A 346 -15.44 2.64 -14.70
N ILE A 347 -16.01 1.62 -14.05
CA ILE A 347 -15.79 1.38 -12.61
C ILE A 347 -14.33 1.02 -12.32
N TYR A 348 -13.64 0.31 -13.22
CA TYR A 348 -12.22 0.01 -13.05
C TYR A 348 -11.33 1.26 -13.20
N GLY A 349 -11.53 2.04 -14.26
CA GLY A 349 -10.78 3.27 -14.49
C GLY A 349 -11.21 4.47 -13.62
N ASN A 350 -12.38 4.39 -12.98
CA ASN A 350 -13.04 5.47 -12.24
C ASN A 350 -13.15 6.79 -13.05
N ASN A 351 -13.35 6.68 -14.36
CA ASN A 351 -13.40 7.80 -15.31
C ASN A 351 -14.46 7.64 -16.45
N PRO A 352 -15.68 7.15 -16.20
CA PRO A 352 -16.70 7.05 -17.23
C PRO A 352 -17.17 8.43 -17.69
N ALA A 353 -17.58 8.52 -18.95
CA ALA A 353 -18.42 9.61 -19.42
C ALA A 353 -19.78 9.58 -18.68
N TYR A 354 -20.27 10.75 -18.28
CA TYR A 354 -21.58 10.91 -17.65
C TYR A 354 -22.32 12.10 -18.24
N THR A 355 -23.64 12.13 -18.06
CA THR A 355 -24.49 13.24 -18.52
C THR A 355 -25.10 13.95 -17.31
N TYR A 356 -24.95 15.27 -17.24
CA TYR A 356 -25.66 16.13 -16.28
C TYR A 356 -26.55 17.10 -17.05
N GLY A 357 -27.85 17.11 -16.73
CA GLY A 357 -28.83 17.84 -17.53
C GLY A 357 -28.86 17.33 -18.98
N VAL A 358 -28.29 18.11 -19.90
CA VAL A 358 -28.15 17.78 -21.34
C VAL A 358 -26.70 17.64 -21.80
N THR A 359 -25.73 17.87 -20.91
CA THR A 359 -24.31 17.88 -21.24
C THR A 359 -23.68 16.54 -20.90
N THR A 360 -22.99 15.93 -21.86
CA THR A 360 -22.24 14.68 -21.67
C THR A 360 -20.75 14.97 -21.65
N THR A 361 -20.07 14.50 -20.61
CA THR A 361 -18.62 14.64 -20.44
C THR A 361 -17.87 13.53 -21.20
N THR A 362 -16.56 13.68 -21.34
CA THR A 362 -15.67 12.61 -21.83
C THR A 362 -15.14 11.71 -20.71
N GLY A 363 -15.32 12.12 -19.46
CA GLY A 363 -14.84 11.47 -18.25
C GLY A 363 -15.23 12.26 -17.00
N VAL A 364 -14.70 11.87 -15.85
CA VAL A 364 -14.83 12.58 -14.57
C VAL A 364 -14.10 13.92 -14.64
N GLU A 365 -14.82 15.01 -14.39
CA GLU A 365 -14.26 16.36 -14.32
C GLU A 365 -13.84 16.69 -12.88
N ASN A 366 -12.85 17.57 -12.70
CA ASN A 366 -12.50 18.07 -11.37
C ASN A 366 -13.45 19.22 -10.97
N ASP A 367 -14.71 18.90 -10.70
CA ASP A 367 -15.77 19.84 -10.32
C ASP A 367 -16.86 19.18 -9.46
N PHE A 368 -17.95 19.90 -9.16
CA PHE A 368 -19.07 19.40 -8.38
C PHE A 368 -19.67 18.09 -8.91
N TYR A 369 -19.95 17.97 -10.22
CA TYR A 369 -20.58 16.77 -10.74
C TYR A 369 -19.61 15.60 -10.79
N GLY A 370 -18.35 15.87 -11.12
CA GLY A 370 -17.30 14.86 -11.05
C GLY A 370 -17.07 14.39 -9.61
N TRP A 371 -17.23 15.25 -8.61
CA TRP A 371 -17.22 14.85 -7.19
C TRP A 371 -18.36 13.89 -6.85
N VAL A 372 -19.59 14.22 -7.26
CA VAL A 372 -20.79 13.39 -7.06
C VAL A 372 -20.68 12.04 -7.75
N VAL A 373 -20.25 12.03 -9.02
CA VAL A 373 -19.99 10.80 -9.78
C VAL A 373 -18.85 10.01 -9.13
N GLY A 374 -17.80 10.69 -8.69
CA GLY A 374 -16.66 10.07 -8.04
C GLY A 374 -17.01 9.34 -6.74
N ASP A 375 -17.92 9.91 -5.93
CA ASP A 375 -18.44 9.25 -4.72
C ASP A 375 -19.16 7.94 -5.04
N LEU A 376 -19.92 7.89 -6.15
CA LEU A 376 -20.56 6.65 -6.61
C LEU A 376 -19.53 5.64 -7.10
N LEU A 377 -18.57 6.06 -7.91
CA LEU A 377 -17.57 5.18 -8.52
C LEU A 377 -16.63 4.56 -7.48
N ALA A 378 -16.16 5.36 -6.52
CA ALA A 378 -15.37 4.85 -5.40
C ALA A 378 -16.19 3.85 -4.56
N GLY A 379 -17.47 4.14 -4.32
CA GLY A 379 -18.37 3.27 -3.57
C GLY A 379 -18.67 1.96 -4.28
N LEU A 380 -18.77 1.97 -5.61
CA LEU A 380 -18.85 0.77 -6.44
C LEU A 380 -17.55 -0.02 -6.40
N SER A 381 -16.39 0.64 -6.51
CA SER A 381 -15.07 0.01 -6.47
C SER A 381 -14.81 -0.70 -5.15
N TRP A 382 -15.15 -0.08 -4.01
CA TRP A 382 -15.05 -0.70 -2.68
C TRP A 382 -16.19 -1.69 -2.36
N GLY A 383 -17.23 -1.80 -3.18
CA GLY A 383 -18.36 -2.69 -2.92
C GLY A 383 -19.33 -2.19 -1.83
N LEU A 384 -19.38 -0.88 -1.56
CA LEU A 384 -20.26 -0.32 -0.52
C LEU A 384 -21.72 -0.21 -1.00
N ALA A 385 -21.92 0.11 -2.28
CA ALA A 385 -23.24 0.24 -2.88
C ALA A 385 -24.06 -1.06 -2.74
N GLY A 386 -25.25 -0.97 -2.16
CA GLY A 386 -26.12 -2.14 -1.96
C GLY A 386 -25.55 -3.22 -1.02
N SER A 387 -24.48 -2.93 -0.28
CA SER A 387 -23.91 -3.86 0.69
C SER A 387 -24.94 -4.20 1.79
N PRO A 388 -25.19 -5.50 2.06
CA PRO A 388 -26.09 -5.94 3.12
C PRO A 388 -25.43 -5.94 4.51
N VAL A 389 -24.12 -5.73 4.57
CA VAL A 389 -23.32 -5.86 5.79
C VAL A 389 -23.68 -4.75 6.74
N LYS A 390 -24.06 -5.12 7.97
CA LYS A 390 -24.43 -4.15 9.00
C LYS A 390 -23.19 -3.52 9.60
N PHE A 391 -23.17 -2.20 9.64
CA PHE A 391 -22.10 -1.41 10.23
C PHE A 391 -22.66 -0.44 11.27
N ASN A 392 -21.86 -0.18 12.31
CA ASN A 392 -22.20 0.77 13.36
C ASN A 392 -21.33 2.02 13.23
N ALA A 393 -21.87 3.06 12.58
CA ALA A 393 -21.15 4.30 12.38
C ALA A 393 -20.98 5.10 13.68
N THR A 394 -22.00 5.16 14.56
CA THR A 394 -21.99 6.03 15.76
C THR A 394 -22.98 5.61 16.88
N SER A 395 -22.90 4.36 17.34
CA SER A 395 -23.29 3.86 18.68
C SER A 395 -24.74 3.46 19.03
N ALA A 396 -25.67 3.27 18.09
CA ALA A 396 -26.97 2.65 18.47
C ALA A 396 -27.69 1.80 17.41
N GLN A 397 -27.36 1.90 16.12
CA GLN A 397 -28.10 1.18 15.08
C GLN A 397 -27.13 0.51 14.10
N ASN A 398 -27.26 -0.80 14.00
CA ASN A 398 -26.59 -1.64 13.01
C ASN A 398 -27.33 -1.48 11.67
N ILE A 399 -26.90 -0.52 10.84
CA ILE A 399 -27.51 -0.19 9.54
C ILE A 399 -26.67 -0.85 8.44
N PRO A 400 -27.27 -1.44 7.39
CA PRO A 400 -26.52 -1.91 6.23
C PRO A 400 -25.65 -0.80 5.62
N ILE A 401 -24.41 -1.11 5.24
CA ILE A 401 -23.49 -0.16 4.60
C ILE A 401 -24.12 0.43 3.35
N GLY A 402 -24.88 -0.35 2.57
CA GLY A 402 -25.57 0.17 1.38
C GLY A 402 -26.66 1.21 1.65
N ASP A 403 -27.13 1.33 2.90
CA ASP A 403 -28.24 2.21 3.29
C ASP A 403 -27.78 3.55 3.91
N ILE A 404 -26.50 3.70 4.23
CA ILE A 404 -25.89 4.96 4.74
C ILE A 404 -25.38 5.85 3.59
N THR A 405 -25.03 7.10 3.89
CA THR A 405 -24.61 8.10 2.89
C THR A 405 -23.16 7.95 2.47
N SER A 406 -22.79 8.44 1.27
CA SER A 406 -21.39 8.46 0.83
C SER A 406 -20.45 9.24 1.77
N ALA A 407 -20.91 10.34 2.37
CA ALA A 407 -20.14 11.01 3.41
C ALA A 407 -19.88 10.12 4.64
N GLU A 408 -20.83 9.25 5.03
CA GLU A 408 -20.63 8.28 6.12
C GLU A 408 -19.73 7.11 5.72
N TRP A 409 -19.77 6.67 4.45
CA TRP A 409 -18.88 5.63 3.92
C TRP A 409 -17.41 5.97 4.12
N TYR A 410 -17.06 7.22 3.84
CA TYR A 410 -15.67 7.68 3.77
C TYR A 410 -15.22 8.37 5.06
N GLY A 411 -16.14 8.99 5.81
CA GLY A 411 -15.79 9.92 6.89
C GLY A 411 -15.59 11.33 6.36
N GLY A 412 -16.49 11.77 5.48
CA GLY A 412 -16.44 13.05 4.78
C GLY A 412 -17.31 14.13 5.41
N LEU A 413 -17.42 15.25 4.70
CA LEU A 413 -18.24 16.39 5.11
C LEU A 413 -19.73 16.11 4.89
N LYS A 414 -20.52 16.36 5.93
CA LYS A 414 -21.99 16.40 5.92
C LYS A 414 -22.45 17.54 5.04
N SER A 415 -23.64 17.41 4.47
CA SER A 415 -24.29 18.47 3.69
C SER A 415 -24.46 19.81 4.44
N THR A 416 -24.39 19.79 5.79
CA THR A 416 -24.46 20.98 6.64
C THR A 416 -23.09 21.60 6.99
N GLY A 417 -21.98 21.04 6.48
CA GLY A 417 -20.60 21.49 6.74
C GLY A 417 -19.88 20.83 7.93
N GLY A 418 -20.57 20.05 8.76
CA GLY A 418 -19.92 19.22 9.78
C GLY A 418 -19.18 18.02 9.16
N ALA A 419 -18.37 17.28 9.91
CA ALA A 419 -17.66 16.10 9.40
C ALA A 419 -18.12 14.79 10.06
N TYR A 420 -18.06 13.69 9.31
CA TYR A 420 -17.95 12.35 9.87
C TYR A 420 -16.48 12.02 10.10
N SER A 421 -16.17 11.17 11.08
CA SER A 421 -14.79 10.78 11.38
C SER A 421 -14.36 9.61 10.48
N VAL A 422 -13.26 9.76 9.74
CA VAL A 422 -12.70 8.70 8.89
C VAL A 422 -12.44 7.40 9.69
N PRO A 423 -11.76 7.41 10.86
CA PRO A 423 -11.59 6.20 11.67
C PRO A 423 -12.89 5.51 12.12
N LEU A 424 -14.04 6.19 12.03
CA LEU A 424 -15.34 5.65 12.39
C LEU A 424 -16.20 5.26 11.17
N SER A 425 -15.72 5.48 9.96
CA SER A 425 -16.43 5.13 8.72
C SER A 425 -16.19 3.65 8.34
N PRO A 426 -17.04 3.05 7.49
CA PRO A 426 -16.79 1.73 6.93
C PRO A 426 -15.40 1.63 6.29
N VAL A 427 -15.02 2.61 5.46
CA VAL A 427 -13.71 2.59 4.79
C VAL A 427 -12.57 2.71 5.80
N GLY A 428 -12.65 3.63 6.77
CA GLY A 428 -11.60 3.78 7.78
C GLY A 428 -11.49 2.61 8.75
N LYS A 429 -12.55 1.81 8.93
CA LYS A 429 -12.50 0.52 9.65
C LYS A 429 -12.24 -0.69 8.74
N GLY A 430 -11.97 -0.47 7.45
CA GLY A 430 -11.65 -1.54 6.50
C GLY A 430 -12.82 -2.46 6.14
N TYR A 431 -14.08 -2.03 6.27
CA TYR A 431 -15.26 -2.73 5.75
C TYR A 431 -15.41 -2.45 4.26
N ILE A 432 -14.48 -3.00 3.48
CA ILE A 432 -14.36 -2.81 2.02
C ILE A 432 -14.20 -4.15 1.31
N TYR A 433 -14.48 -4.17 0.00
CA TYR A 433 -14.35 -5.33 -0.88
C TYR A 433 -15.07 -6.57 -0.33
N GLY A 434 -14.36 -7.67 -0.11
CA GLY A 434 -14.91 -8.93 0.42
C GLY A 434 -15.65 -8.74 1.75
N LYS A 435 -15.23 -7.81 2.62
CA LYS A 435 -15.94 -7.51 3.86
C LYS A 435 -17.23 -6.72 3.65
N ALA A 436 -17.29 -5.88 2.63
CA ALA A 436 -18.51 -5.16 2.26
C ALA A 436 -19.45 -6.06 1.44
N GLN A 437 -18.91 -7.04 0.72
CA GLN A 437 -19.64 -7.95 -0.16
C GLN A 437 -19.25 -9.42 0.10
N PRO A 438 -19.53 -10.00 1.28
CA PRO A 438 -19.13 -11.36 1.61
C PRO A 438 -19.67 -12.36 0.59
N GLY A 439 -18.79 -13.23 0.08
CA GLY A 439 -19.13 -14.25 -0.91
C GLY A 439 -19.48 -13.73 -2.31
N ASN A 440 -19.32 -12.42 -2.58
CA ASN A 440 -19.70 -11.81 -3.85
C ASN A 440 -18.53 -11.05 -4.50
N PRO A 441 -17.47 -11.75 -4.96
CA PRO A 441 -16.26 -11.12 -5.50
C PRO A 441 -16.48 -10.32 -6.79
N THR A 442 -17.64 -10.47 -7.44
CA THR A 442 -18.00 -9.73 -8.66
C THR A 442 -18.67 -8.38 -8.37
N ASN A 443 -18.87 -8.03 -7.10
CA ASN A 443 -19.52 -6.79 -6.67
C ASN A 443 -18.52 -5.70 -6.23
N TYR A 444 -17.23 -5.85 -6.53
CA TYR A 444 -16.19 -4.88 -6.18
C TYR A 444 -14.94 -5.00 -7.06
N HIS A 445 -14.01 -4.06 -6.92
CA HIS A 445 -12.80 -3.95 -7.73
C HIS A 445 -11.74 -4.96 -7.27
N THR A 446 -11.77 -6.18 -7.84
CA THR A 446 -10.93 -7.33 -7.45
C THR A 446 -9.42 -7.07 -7.48
N TYR A 447 -8.91 -6.34 -8.48
CA TYR A 447 -7.49 -5.95 -8.54
C TYR A 447 -7.06 -5.12 -7.31
N ALA A 448 -7.81 -4.05 -6.99
CA ALA A 448 -7.54 -3.21 -5.84
C ALA A 448 -7.81 -3.92 -4.51
N ALA A 449 -8.72 -4.90 -4.47
CA ALA A 449 -8.91 -5.76 -3.32
C ALA A 449 -7.65 -6.59 -3.01
N GLY A 450 -6.88 -7.00 -4.02
CA GLY A 450 -5.60 -7.69 -3.85
C GLY A 450 -4.49 -6.83 -3.23
N LEU A 451 -4.64 -5.50 -3.21
CA LEU A 451 -3.69 -4.56 -2.61
C LEU A 451 -3.97 -4.29 -1.12
N VAL A 452 -5.13 -4.70 -0.61
CA VAL A 452 -5.54 -4.44 0.78
C VAL A 452 -4.54 -5.08 1.74
N GLY A 453 -4.13 -4.32 2.75
CA GLY A 453 -3.23 -4.78 3.81
C GLY A 453 -1.76 -4.93 3.40
N ILE A 454 -1.45 -4.99 2.10
CA ILE A 454 -0.06 -5.08 1.59
C ILE A 454 0.50 -3.74 1.14
N THR A 455 -0.35 -2.73 0.88
CA THR A 455 0.13 -1.40 0.49
C THR A 455 -0.82 -0.27 0.87
N GLY A 456 -0.24 0.91 1.13
CA GLY A 456 -0.96 2.19 1.23
C GLY A 456 -1.09 2.93 -0.11
N ALA A 457 -0.65 2.32 -1.22
CA ALA A 457 -0.70 2.90 -2.56
C ALA A 457 -2.13 2.97 -3.12
N TYR A 458 -2.32 3.84 -4.12
CA TYR A 458 -3.52 3.79 -4.95
C TYR A 458 -3.56 2.50 -5.77
N GLY A 459 -4.67 1.77 -5.69
CA GLY A 459 -5.03 0.66 -6.57
C GLY A 459 -6.02 1.03 -7.67
N PHE A 460 -6.74 2.15 -7.50
CA PHE A 460 -7.66 2.72 -8.46
C PHE A 460 -7.80 4.24 -8.23
N GLY A 461 -8.31 4.98 -9.22
CA GLY A 461 -8.55 6.42 -9.09
C GLY A 461 -9.64 6.73 -8.05
N LEU A 462 -9.56 7.86 -7.34
CA LEU A 462 -10.50 8.27 -6.28
C LEU A 462 -10.39 7.52 -4.94
N GLN A 463 -9.40 6.62 -4.80
CA GLN A 463 -9.15 5.92 -3.53
C GLN A 463 -8.76 6.88 -2.38
N ASP A 464 -8.36 8.11 -2.69
CA ASP A 464 -8.11 9.21 -1.75
C ASP A 464 -9.33 9.64 -0.94
N ARG A 465 -10.54 9.22 -1.33
CA ARG A 465 -11.73 9.38 -0.48
C ARG A 465 -11.54 8.75 0.90
N ALA A 466 -10.65 7.76 1.04
CA ALA A 466 -10.26 7.17 2.33
C ALA A 466 -9.27 8.03 3.16
N GLY A 467 -8.71 9.11 2.59
CA GLY A 467 -7.77 10.03 3.25
C GLY A 467 -6.34 9.49 3.47
N ALA A 468 -6.04 8.27 3.03
CA ALA A 468 -4.86 7.51 3.47
C ALA A 468 -3.70 7.41 2.44
N THR A 469 -3.78 8.07 1.30
CA THR A 469 -2.91 7.76 0.14
C THR A 469 -1.97 8.90 -0.27
N LEU A 470 -2.04 10.07 0.38
CA LEU A 470 -1.23 11.25 0.06
C LEU A 470 -0.36 11.65 1.25
N MET A 471 0.93 11.86 1.00
CA MET A 471 1.91 12.37 1.94
C MET A 471 2.31 13.80 1.56
N ASN A 472 2.42 14.70 2.54
CA ASN A 472 2.86 16.08 2.33
C ASN A 472 3.88 16.53 3.39
N PHE A 473 4.96 17.20 2.98
CA PHE A 473 5.83 17.93 3.91
C PHE A 473 6.61 19.07 3.23
N ASN A 474 7.32 19.86 4.03
CA ASN A 474 8.25 20.89 3.58
C ASN A 474 9.44 21.02 4.54
N ARG A 475 10.54 21.62 4.07
CA ARG A 475 11.79 21.74 4.83
C ARG A 475 11.78 22.85 5.87
N ILE A 476 10.85 23.81 5.82
CA ILE A 476 10.70 24.79 6.91
C ILE A 476 10.16 24.11 8.17
N ALA A 477 9.11 23.30 8.02
CA ALA A 477 8.54 22.53 9.11
C ALA A 477 9.43 21.35 9.52
N GLN A 478 10.15 20.75 8.55
CA GLN A 478 11.00 19.57 8.75
C GLN A 478 12.45 19.86 8.31
N PRO A 479 13.23 20.65 9.07
CA PRO A 479 14.54 21.16 8.64
C PRO A 479 15.58 20.08 8.34
N ASN A 480 15.45 18.90 8.95
CA ASN A 480 16.30 17.73 8.68
C ASN A 480 15.58 16.64 7.88
N GLY A 481 14.31 16.86 7.53
CA GLY A 481 13.46 15.87 6.89
C GLY A 481 13.88 15.61 5.44
N TYR A 482 13.82 14.36 5.01
CA TYR A 482 14.00 13.97 3.62
C TYR A 482 13.03 12.83 3.26
N LEU A 483 12.67 12.73 1.98
CA LEU A 483 11.87 11.62 1.46
C LEU A 483 12.80 10.45 1.13
N GLU A 484 12.60 9.31 1.77
CA GLU A 484 13.23 8.04 1.40
C GLU A 484 12.28 7.25 0.50
N ILE A 485 12.75 6.88 -0.69
CA ILE A 485 12.10 5.95 -1.61
C ILE A 485 12.74 4.58 -1.40
N GLY A 486 12.03 3.66 -0.75
CA GLY A 486 12.46 2.26 -0.65
C GLY A 486 12.12 1.50 -1.91
N ILE A 487 13.11 0.78 -2.45
CA ILE A 487 13.02 -0.02 -3.67
C ILE A 487 13.16 -1.49 -3.28
N ASP A 488 12.02 -2.18 -3.21
CA ASP A 488 11.91 -3.61 -2.85
C ASP A 488 12.52 -3.91 -1.47
N THR A 489 12.47 -2.95 -0.54
CA THR A 489 13.12 -3.02 0.78
C THR A 489 12.34 -3.80 1.82
N GLU A 490 11.01 -3.88 1.66
CA GLU A 490 10.12 -4.57 2.58
C GLU A 490 9.88 -6.02 2.13
N ASN A 491 9.57 -6.88 3.09
CA ASN A 491 9.40 -8.30 2.85
C ASN A 491 8.54 -8.96 3.94
N HIS A 492 7.47 -8.29 4.33
CA HIS A 492 6.51 -8.84 5.27
C HIS A 492 5.81 -10.05 4.66
N ALA A 493 5.52 -11.01 5.50
CA ALA A 493 4.71 -12.15 5.15
C ALA A 493 3.22 -11.76 5.13
N VAL A 494 2.47 -12.46 4.28
CA VAL A 494 1.03 -12.30 4.06
C VAL A 494 0.36 -13.64 4.28
N ILE A 495 -0.80 -13.60 4.93
CA ILE A 495 -1.67 -14.76 5.08
C ILE A 495 -2.73 -14.76 3.99
N GLY A 496 -2.95 -15.92 3.39
CA GLY A 496 -4.03 -16.16 2.43
C GLY A 496 -4.69 -17.51 2.65
N ALA A 497 -5.86 -17.68 2.04
CA ALA A 497 -6.48 -18.99 1.90
C ALA A 497 -5.59 -19.90 1.05
N SER A 498 -5.32 -21.12 1.50
CA SER A 498 -4.60 -22.09 0.69
C SER A 498 -5.45 -22.57 -0.49
N PRO A 499 -4.87 -22.80 -1.68
CA PRO A 499 -5.60 -23.46 -2.77
C PRO A 499 -5.96 -24.92 -2.46
N SER A 500 -5.30 -25.54 -1.47
CA SER A 500 -5.56 -26.92 -1.05
C SER A 500 -6.48 -26.94 0.17
N GLN A 501 -7.75 -26.62 -0.01
CA GLN A 501 -8.77 -26.77 1.04
C GLN A 501 -9.23 -28.23 1.18
N GLN A 502 -9.72 -28.58 2.37
CA GLN A 502 -10.50 -29.80 2.54
C GLN A 502 -11.71 -29.78 1.57
N SER A 503 -12.06 -30.93 1.00
CA SER A 503 -13.23 -31.03 0.12
C SER A 503 -14.49 -30.47 0.79
N GLY A 504 -15.18 -29.54 0.10
CA GLY A 504 -16.38 -28.86 0.59
C GLY A 504 -16.12 -27.67 1.51
N VAL A 505 -14.89 -27.47 1.97
CA VAL A 505 -14.48 -26.30 2.76
C VAL A 505 -14.02 -25.18 1.84
N THR A 506 -14.41 -23.96 2.18
CA THR A 506 -13.94 -22.71 1.60
C THR A 506 -13.68 -21.75 2.74
N VAL A 507 -12.49 -21.17 2.74
CA VAL A 507 -12.11 -20.12 3.68
C VAL A 507 -11.87 -18.82 2.93
N THR A 508 -12.24 -17.72 3.57
CA THR A 508 -11.93 -16.37 3.12
C THR A 508 -11.14 -15.68 4.21
N VAL A 509 -9.94 -15.19 3.91
CA VAL A 509 -9.21 -14.30 4.81
C VAL A 509 -9.85 -12.93 4.68
N ASP A 510 -10.54 -12.51 5.73
CA ASP A 510 -11.30 -11.27 5.77
C ASP A 510 -10.39 -10.10 6.16
N GLU A 511 -9.48 -10.33 7.10
CA GLU A 511 -8.49 -9.37 7.57
C GLU A 511 -7.13 -10.02 7.68
N PHE A 512 -6.09 -9.26 7.39
CA PHE A 512 -4.76 -9.58 7.88
C PHE A 512 -4.01 -8.31 8.24
N GLY A 513 -3.06 -8.47 9.16
CA GLY A 513 -2.03 -7.51 9.49
C GLY A 513 -0.73 -8.24 9.69
N SER A 514 0.39 -7.56 9.45
CA SER A 514 1.70 -8.11 9.73
C SER A 514 2.51 -7.13 10.56
N LYS A 515 3.38 -7.66 11.42
CA LYS A 515 4.23 -6.87 12.30
C LYS A 515 5.60 -7.52 12.44
N ASP A 516 6.63 -6.71 12.32
CA ASP A 516 7.98 -7.09 12.75
C ASP A 516 7.99 -7.22 14.28
N MET A 517 8.30 -8.42 14.77
CA MET A 517 8.50 -8.65 16.20
C MET A 517 9.83 -9.37 16.42
N GLY A 518 10.70 -8.74 17.20
CA GLY A 518 11.95 -9.35 17.62
C GLY A 518 11.74 -10.40 18.73
N ALA A 519 12.76 -11.22 18.98
CA ALA A 519 12.72 -12.26 20.01
C ALA A 519 12.33 -11.70 21.40
N SER A 520 12.84 -10.52 21.77
CA SER A 520 12.47 -9.87 23.03
C SER A 520 11.00 -9.50 23.11
N GLU A 521 10.42 -9.01 22.01
CA GLU A 521 9.01 -8.62 21.95
C GLU A 521 8.10 -9.84 21.97
N LEU A 522 8.47 -10.92 21.26
CA LEU A 522 7.76 -12.19 21.30
C LEU A 522 7.77 -12.80 22.71
N LYS A 523 8.90 -12.74 23.40
CA LYS A 523 9.02 -13.16 24.80
C LYS A 523 8.11 -12.36 25.71
N THR A 524 8.14 -11.03 25.62
CA THR A 524 7.34 -10.18 26.52
C THR A 524 5.84 -10.22 26.21
N THR A 525 5.46 -10.42 24.95
CA THR A 525 4.05 -10.35 24.51
C THR A 525 3.36 -11.71 24.55
N TYR A 526 4.06 -12.78 24.17
CA TYR A 526 3.49 -14.12 23.94
C TYR A 526 4.21 -15.23 24.71
N SER A 527 5.10 -14.88 25.64
CA SER A 527 5.86 -15.83 26.45
C SER A 527 6.65 -16.83 25.59
N VAL A 528 7.13 -16.40 24.42
CA VAL A 528 7.94 -17.24 23.51
C VAL A 528 9.41 -17.12 23.90
N GLU A 529 10.00 -18.24 24.33
CA GLU A 529 11.44 -18.34 24.63
C GLU A 529 12.18 -18.94 23.44
N ASP A 530 13.44 -18.53 23.24
CA ASP A 530 14.38 -19.16 22.31
C ASP A 530 13.83 -19.39 20.89
N PHE A 531 13.18 -18.38 20.29
CA PHE A 531 12.60 -18.48 18.95
C PHE A 531 13.13 -17.38 18.02
N THR A 532 13.62 -17.77 16.85
CA THR A 532 14.02 -16.86 15.78
C THR A 532 13.00 -16.90 14.66
N THR A 533 12.35 -15.76 14.39
CA THR A 533 11.38 -15.61 13.30
C THR A 533 12.06 -15.45 11.94
N TYR A 534 11.49 -16.08 10.92
CA TYR A 534 11.85 -15.91 9.50
C TYR A 534 10.64 -15.43 8.67
N SER A 535 9.59 -15.02 9.35
CA SER A 535 8.46 -14.27 8.82
C SER A 535 8.17 -13.12 9.79
N THR A 536 7.45 -12.11 9.31
CA THR A 536 6.71 -11.26 10.25
C THR A 536 5.70 -12.08 11.02
N VAL A 537 5.28 -11.56 12.18
CA VAL A 537 4.09 -12.07 12.86
C VAL A 537 2.88 -11.63 12.04
N CYS A 538 2.05 -12.57 11.64
CA CYS A 538 0.86 -12.30 10.85
C CYS A 538 -0.39 -12.59 11.68
N SER A 539 -1.17 -11.56 11.96
CA SER A 539 -2.51 -11.65 12.56
C SER A 539 -3.55 -11.67 11.47
N PHE A 540 -4.57 -12.53 11.56
CA PHE A 540 -5.64 -12.58 10.57
C PHE A 540 -7.00 -12.91 11.18
N ASN A 541 -8.04 -12.49 10.47
CA ASN A 541 -9.42 -12.94 10.67
C ASN A 541 -9.89 -13.62 9.39
N ALA A 542 -10.61 -14.73 9.52
CA ALA A 542 -11.13 -15.48 8.39
C ALA A 542 -12.53 -16.04 8.69
N SER A 543 -13.28 -16.26 7.61
CA SER A 543 -14.56 -16.95 7.62
C SER A 543 -14.46 -18.30 6.94
N ILE A 544 -15.20 -19.28 7.45
CA ILE A 544 -15.26 -20.64 6.91
C ILE A 544 -16.72 -21.03 6.67
N ASN A 545 -17.00 -21.64 5.52
CA ASN A 545 -18.36 -22.03 5.14
C ASN A 545 -18.90 -23.28 5.87
N VAL A 546 -18.01 -24.06 6.51
CA VAL A 546 -18.35 -25.28 7.25
C VAL A 546 -17.98 -25.08 8.72
N ASN A 547 -19.00 -24.87 9.57
CA ASN A 547 -18.83 -24.75 11.01
C ASN A 547 -18.15 -26.00 11.60
N GLY A 548 -17.08 -25.80 12.38
CA GLY A 548 -16.23 -26.85 12.93
C GLY A 548 -15.34 -27.57 11.92
N GLY A 549 -15.27 -27.06 10.68
CA GLY A 549 -14.42 -27.58 9.61
C GLY A 549 -12.94 -27.22 9.78
N TYR A 550 -12.10 -27.72 8.88
CA TYR A 550 -10.66 -27.46 8.86
C TYR A 550 -10.32 -26.46 7.76
N GLY A 551 -10.03 -25.22 8.15
CA GLY A 551 -9.54 -24.20 7.25
C GLY A 551 -8.05 -24.38 6.98
N VAL A 552 -7.65 -24.33 5.71
CA VAL A 552 -6.23 -24.35 5.33
C VAL A 552 -5.78 -22.96 4.92
N PHE A 553 -4.75 -22.46 5.57
CA PHE A 553 -4.17 -21.16 5.31
C PHE A 553 -2.75 -21.33 4.79
N MET A 554 -2.18 -20.27 4.23
CA MET A 554 -0.78 -20.23 3.83
C MET A 554 -0.16 -18.89 4.17
N ILE A 555 1.10 -18.92 4.62
CA ILE A 555 1.95 -17.75 4.87
C ILE A 555 3.20 -17.87 4.00
N ASN A 556 3.61 -16.78 3.33
CA ASN A 556 4.81 -16.80 2.49
C ASN A 556 6.09 -16.44 3.27
N SER A 557 7.24 -16.91 2.79
CA SER A 557 8.55 -16.42 3.19
C SER A 557 9.58 -16.70 2.10
N ASN A 558 10.50 -15.75 1.89
CA ASN A 558 11.75 -15.94 1.13
C ASN A 558 13.00 -15.77 2.03
N SER A 559 12.79 -15.64 3.34
CA SER A 559 13.82 -15.37 4.34
C SER A 559 14.18 -16.62 5.15
N LEU A 560 13.73 -17.80 4.70
CA LEU A 560 14.02 -19.06 5.35
C LEU A 560 15.52 -19.39 5.28
N PRO A 561 16.11 -19.88 6.39
CA PRO A 561 17.51 -20.29 6.38
C PRO A 561 17.70 -21.54 5.53
N ALA A 562 18.85 -21.64 4.86
CA ALA A 562 19.21 -22.83 4.12
C ALA A 562 19.33 -24.02 5.07
N GLY A 563 18.71 -25.15 4.74
CA GLY A 563 18.68 -26.30 5.64
C GLY A 563 17.53 -27.28 5.39
N SER A 564 17.29 -28.17 6.34
CA SER A 564 16.13 -29.08 6.28
C SER A 564 14.86 -28.33 6.69
N PRO A 565 13.73 -28.55 5.99
CA PRO A 565 12.44 -27.97 6.39
C PRO A 565 11.98 -28.47 7.77
N THR A 566 12.46 -29.63 8.21
CA THR A 566 12.12 -30.19 9.54
C THR A 566 12.72 -29.41 10.71
N ALA A 567 13.72 -28.54 10.46
CA ALA A 567 14.28 -27.66 11.47
C ALA A 567 13.35 -26.47 11.79
N LEU A 568 12.47 -26.12 10.85
CA LEU A 568 11.52 -25.03 11.02
C LEU A 568 10.39 -25.42 11.98
N ARG A 569 9.74 -24.39 12.52
CA ARG A 569 8.63 -24.47 13.45
C ARG A 569 7.63 -23.38 13.11
N LEU A 570 6.34 -23.74 13.15
CA LEU A 570 5.24 -22.79 13.09
C LEU A 570 4.65 -22.62 14.49
N ILE A 571 4.46 -21.38 14.93
CA ILE A 571 3.94 -21.05 16.25
C ILE A 571 2.64 -20.26 16.14
N LYS A 572 1.65 -20.65 16.94
CA LYS A 572 0.44 -19.90 17.25
C LYS A 572 0.73 -18.99 18.44
N LEU A 573 0.36 -17.72 18.31
CA LEU A 573 0.50 -16.70 19.34
C LEU A 573 -0.91 -16.31 19.81
N TYR A 574 -1.19 -16.45 21.11
CA TYR A 574 -2.51 -16.19 21.68
C TYR A 574 -2.57 -14.77 22.25
N GLU A 575 -3.26 -13.85 21.56
CA GLU A 575 -3.46 -12.48 22.05
C GLU A 575 -4.30 -12.44 23.33
N SER A 576 -5.27 -13.34 23.45
CA SER A 576 -6.23 -13.36 24.55
C SER A 576 -5.61 -13.57 25.93
N ASN A 577 -4.46 -14.26 25.99
CA ASN A 577 -3.79 -14.61 27.25
C ASN A 577 -2.27 -14.37 27.24
N GLY A 578 -1.71 -13.85 26.14
CA GLY A 578 -0.27 -13.57 26.02
C GLY A 578 0.61 -14.83 26.06
N THR A 579 0.08 -15.97 25.60
CA THR A 579 0.82 -17.24 25.53
C THR A 579 1.05 -17.67 24.08
N SER A 580 1.68 -18.83 23.88
CA SER A 580 1.97 -19.39 22.56
C SER A 580 1.88 -20.92 22.57
N ALA A 581 1.68 -21.51 21.40
CA ALA A 581 1.76 -22.96 21.20
C ALA A 581 2.35 -23.28 19.83
N PHE A 582 3.24 -24.26 19.77
CA PHE A 582 3.68 -24.79 18.48
C PHE A 582 2.56 -25.57 17.80
N PHE A 583 2.49 -25.42 16.48
CA PHE A 583 1.83 -26.39 15.62
C PHE A 583 2.54 -27.75 15.71
N GLY A 584 1.98 -28.79 15.07
CA GLY A 584 2.61 -30.11 15.01
C GLY A 584 4.01 -30.08 14.39
N ASN A 585 4.67 -31.23 14.33
CA ASN A 585 5.94 -31.34 13.60
C ASN A 585 5.71 -31.11 12.09
N TYR A 586 6.78 -30.73 11.39
CA TYR A 586 6.77 -30.62 9.93
C TYR A 586 6.20 -31.87 9.28
N ALA A 587 5.17 -31.72 8.44
CA ALA A 587 4.51 -32.86 7.83
C ALA A 587 5.39 -33.52 6.76
N ALA A 588 5.40 -34.85 6.74
CA ALA A 588 6.13 -35.62 5.72
C ALA A 588 5.45 -35.60 4.34
N THR A 589 4.17 -35.21 4.30
CA THR A 589 3.34 -35.11 3.11
C THR A 589 2.41 -33.90 3.24
N GLY A 590 1.95 -33.34 2.12
CA GLY A 590 0.89 -32.34 2.08
C GLY A 590 0.04 -32.52 0.82
N PRO A 591 -1.25 -32.13 0.82
CA PRO A 591 -1.98 -31.50 1.93
C PRO A 591 -2.46 -32.49 3.02
N ILE A 592 -2.53 -32.04 4.28
CA ILE A 592 -3.10 -32.79 5.42
C ILE A 592 -4.17 -31.93 6.09
N TYR A 593 -5.39 -32.46 6.27
CA TYR A 593 -6.53 -31.75 6.87
C TYR A 593 -6.75 -32.18 8.33
N SER A 594 -5.84 -31.76 9.22
CA SER A 594 -5.97 -31.98 10.66
C SER A 594 -5.47 -30.76 11.42
N ASP A 595 -6.16 -30.42 12.52
CA ASP A 595 -5.87 -29.24 13.35
C ASP A 595 -4.40 -29.23 13.78
N GLY A 596 -3.70 -28.12 13.53
CA GLY A 596 -2.29 -27.97 13.85
C GLY A 596 -1.31 -28.61 12.86
N SER A 597 -1.74 -29.16 11.73
CA SER A 597 -0.85 -29.66 10.68
C SER A 597 -0.27 -28.52 9.86
N TRP A 598 0.98 -28.63 9.41
CA TRP A 598 1.61 -27.66 8.52
C TRP A 598 2.72 -28.27 7.65
N TRP A 599 2.98 -27.68 6.48
CA TRP A 599 3.99 -28.11 5.50
C TRP A 599 4.46 -26.93 4.63
N LEU A 600 5.55 -27.11 3.88
CA LEU A 600 6.01 -26.11 2.90
C LEU A 600 5.67 -26.54 1.46
N THR A 601 5.38 -25.55 0.61
CA THR A 601 5.44 -25.70 -0.85
C THR A 601 6.37 -24.66 -1.47
N ASP A 602 6.89 -24.96 -2.66
CA ASP A 602 7.52 -23.94 -3.51
C ASP A 602 6.48 -23.02 -4.17
N LEU A 603 6.94 -22.03 -4.90
CA LEU A 603 6.10 -21.10 -5.65
C LEU A 603 5.22 -21.76 -6.74
N SER A 604 5.54 -23.00 -7.15
CA SER A 604 4.74 -23.80 -8.09
C SER A 604 3.71 -24.69 -7.39
N GLY A 605 3.68 -24.70 -6.06
CA GLY A 605 2.79 -25.52 -5.25
C GLY A 605 3.30 -26.95 -5.02
N ASN A 606 4.56 -27.25 -5.37
CA ASN A 606 5.15 -28.55 -5.08
C ASN A 606 5.51 -28.64 -3.60
N HIS A 607 5.12 -29.73 -2.94
CA HIS A 607 5.46 -29.98 -1.54
C HIS A 607 6.97 -30.17 -1.36
N ILE A 608 7.56 -29.49 -0.38
CA ILE A 608 8.97 -29.67 0.00
C ILE A 608 9.06 -30.89 0.94
N LEU A 609 9.71 -31.96 0.50
CA LEU A 609 9.82 -33.17 1.32
C LEU A 609 10.78 -32.95 2.50
N PRO A 610 10.64 -33.71 3.60
CA PRO A 610 11.60 -33.67 4.72
C PRO A 610 13.07 -33.87 4.32
N SER A 611 13.32 -34.61 3.24
CA SER A 611 14.63 -34.89 2.66
C SER A 611 15.19 -33.75 1.80
N ASP A 612 14.35 -32.81 1.40
CA ASP A 612 14.74 -31.71 0.52
C ASP A 612 15.48 -30.63 1.33
N LYS A 613 16.06 -29.66 0.60
CA LYS A 613 16.76 -28.53 1.19
C LYS A 613 16.06 -27.23 0.84
N ILE A 614 15.87 -26.41 1.86
CA ILE A 614 15.54 -24.99 1.72
C ILE A 614 16.79 -24.27 1.21
N ILE A 615 16.58 -23.38 0.25
CA ILE A 615 17.58 -22.49 -0.31
C ILE A 615 17.21 -21.07 0.13
N THR A 616 18.14 -20.38 0.77
CA THR A 616 17.91 -18.99 1.21
C THR A 616 17.70 -18.08 0.00
N GLY A 617 16.65 -17.27 0.07
CA GLY A 617 16.23 -16.38 -1.01
C GLY A 617 15.15 -16.96 -1.93
N ASP A 618 14.97 -18.28 -1.96
CA ASP A 618 13.88 -18.91 -2.68
C ASP A 618 12.54 -18.68 -1.95
N HIS A 619 11.46 -18.61 -2.73
CA HIS A 619 10.12 -18.36 -2.20
C HIS A 619 9.42 -19.66 -1.79
N TYR A 620 8.90 -19.67 -0.57
CA TYR A 620 8.13 -20.80 -0.03
C TYR A 620 6.81 -20.33 0.58
N TYR A 621 5.81 -21.21 0.54
CA TYR A 621 4.57 -21.07 1.29
C TYR A 621 4.51 -22.10 2.41
N ALA A 622 4.38 -21.65 3.66
CA ALA A 622 4.01 -22.52 4.77
C ALA A 622 2.49 -22.62 4.85
N HIS A 623 1.97 -23.79 4.50
CA HIS A 623 0.57 -24.13 4.65
C HIS A 623 0.32 -24.61 6.06
N PHE A 624 -0.80 -24.21 6.66
CA PHE A 624 -1.17 -24.62 8.01
C PHE A 624 -2.68 -24.78 8.15
N VAL A 625 -3.08 -25.65 9.05
CA VAL A 625 -4.49 -26.01 9.25
C VAL A 625 -4.96 -25.59 10.63
N VAL A 626 -6.04 -24.83 10.65
CA VAL A 626 -6.77 -24.45 11.87
C VAL A 626 -8.18 -24.98 11.76
N LYS A 627 -8.60 -25.72 12.78
CA LYS A 627 -10.00 -26.12 12.92
C LYS A 627 -10.80 -24.96 13.52
N ASP A 628 -11.95 -24.64 12.92
CA ASP A 628 -12.91 -23.67 13.47
C ASP A 628 -13.36 -24.08 14.87
N ASN A 629 -13.21 -23.17 15.84
CA ASN A 629 -13.38 -23.43 17.28
C ASN A 629 -12.49 -24.61 17.77
N GLY A 630 -11.30 -24.72 17.18
CA GLY A 630 -10.26 -25.70 17.49
C GLY A 630 -9.25 -25.20 18.52
N LYS A 631 -8.16 -25.96 18.72
CA LYS A 631 -7.12 -25.56 19.69
C LYS A 631 -6.36 -24.33 19.21
N TYR A 632 -6.14 -24.21 17.90
CA TYR A 632 -5.33 -23.16 17.30
C TYR A 632 -6.14 -21.95 16.83
N ASP A 633 -7.42 -21.89 17.19
CA ASP A 633 -8.35 -20.79 16.86
C ASP A 633 -8.73 -20.02 18.12
N GLU A 634 -8.37 -18.74 18.20
CA GLU A 634 -8.78 -17.91 19.33
C GLU A 634 -10.24 -17.47 19.29
N ASN A 635 -10.92 -17.60 18.16
CA ASN A 635 -12.32 -17.25 18.05
C ASN A 635 -13.20 -18.48 18.32
N PRO A 636 -13.95 -18.52 19.43
CA PRO A 636 -14.83 -19.65 19.71
C PRO A 636 -16.12 -19.63 18.88
N ALA A 637 -16.37 -18.56 18.09
CA ALA A 637 -17.57 -18.43 17.29
C ALA A 637 -17.47 -19.26 16.01
N LEU A 638 -18.37 -20.25 15.88
CA LEU A 638 -18.45 -21.10 14.70
C LEU A 638 -18.54 -20.27 13.40
N GLY A 639 -17.75 -20.69 12.41
CA GLY A 639 -17.66 -20.04 11.11
C GLY A 639 -16.62 -18.91 11.06
N GLN A 640 -15.86 -18.68 12.13
CA GLN A 640 -14.87 -17.61 12.23
C GLN A 640 -13.56 -18.14 12.82
N ILE A 641 -12.43 -17.78 12.20
CA ILE A 641 -11.08 -18.13 12.67
C ILE A 641 -10.29 -16.83 12.85
N THR A 642 -9.64 -16.65 14.01
CA THR A 642 -8.87 -15.43 14.31
C THR A 642 -7.56 -15.77 14.99
N ASP A 643 -6.41 -15.54 14.37
CA ASP A 643 -5.14 -15.92 14.98
C ASP A 643 -3.93 -15.10 14.51
N PRO A 644 -3.00 -14.79 15.43
CA PRO A 644 -1.63 -14.50 15.03
C PRO A 644 -0.74 -15.73 14.99
N ILE A 645 0.12 -15.80 13.97
CA ILE A 645 1.10 -16.87 13.77
C ILE A 645 2.46 -16.33 13.36
N ALA A 646 3.51 -17.14 13.56
CA ALA A 646 4.84 -16.87 13.02
C ALA A 646 5.57 -18.16 12.60
N LEU A 647 6.42 -18.05 11.58
CA LEU A 647 7.30 -19.12 11.12
C LEU A 647 8.74 -18.81 11.55
N GLY A 648 9.44 -19.82 12.06
CA GLY A 648 10.78 -19.62 12.62
C GLY A 648 11.51 -20.92 12.93
N THR A 649 12.53 -20.82 13.77
CA THR A 649 13.25 -21.95 14.38
C THR A 649 13.30 -21.78 15.88
N ASP A 650 13.32 -22.92 16.56
CA ASP A 650 13.66 -23.01 17.97
C ASP A 650 15.19 -22.97 18.10
N THR A 651 15.72 -22.06 18.91
CA THR A 651 17.15 -21.91 19.18
C THR A 651 17.60 -22.70 20.41
N SER A 652 16.73 -23.51 21.03
CA SER A 652 17.05 -24.30 22.23
C SER A 652 18.07 -25.44 22.00
N GLY A 653 18.75 -25.48 20.86
CA GLY A 653 19.87 -26.39 20.58
C GLY A 653 21.19 -25.81 21.08
N SER A 654 21.55 -26.08 22.33
CA SER A 654 22.87 -25.75 22.90
C SER A 654 23.99 -26.58 22.26
N GLY A 655 24.38 -26.24 21.03
CA GLY A 655 25.77 -26.38 20.62
C GLY A 655 26.48 -25.12 21.06
N CYS A 656 27.46 -25.22 21.96
CA CYS A 656 28.33 -24.09 22.27
C CYS A 656 29.05 -23.64 21.00
N VAL A 657 28.45 -22.73 20.22
CA VAL A 657 29.13 -22.07 19.12
C VAL A 657 29.95 -20.97 19.77
N LEU A 658 31.25 -21.22 19.90
CA LEU A 658 32.20 -20.16 20.20
C LEU A 658 32.10 -19.13 19.07
N ASN A 659 31.63 -17.93 19.41
CA ASN A 659 31.59 -16.79 18.50
C ASN A 659 33.01 -16.53 17.94
N SER A 660 33.20 -16.65 16.62
CA SER A 660 34.52 -16.42 16.00
C SER A 660 35.00 -14.97 16.11
N GLU A 661 34.12 -14.04 16.48
CA GLU A 661 34.41 -12.60 16.66
C GLU A 661 34.63 -12.22 18.14
N ALA A 662 34.40 -13.13 19.09
CA ALA A 662 34.62 -12.83 20.51
C ALA A 662 36.09 -13.04 20.88
N ASN A 663 36.74 -11.97 21.38
CA ASN A 663 38.10 -12.02 21.90
C ASN A 663 38.16 -12.83 23.21
N PHE A 664 38.25 -14.16 23.11
CA PHE A 664 38.36 -15.10 24.25
C PHE A 664 39.73 -15.10 24.95
N THR A 665 40.53 -14.04 24.81
CA THR A 665 41.91 -14.01 25.31
C THR A 665 41.96 -14.17 26.84
N PHE A 666 40.96 -13.65 27.55
CA PHE A 666 40.90 -13.73 29.02
C PHE A 666 40.32 -15.06 29.51
N GLU A 667 39.28 -15.63 28.86
CA GLU A 667 38.74 -16.94 29.26
C GLU A 667 39.72 -18.10 28.99
N LEU A 668 40.45 -18.08 27.86
CA LEU A 668 41.49 -19.07 27.57
C LEU A 668 42.68 -18.96 28.53
N ALA A 669 43.08 -17.74 28.89
CA ALA A 669 44.11 -17.53 29.91
C ALA A 669 43.66 -18.05 31.28
N GLY A 670 42.39 -17.85 31.65
CA GLY A 670 41.80 -18.39 32.87
C GLY A 670 41.79 -19.93 32.92
N LEU A 671 41.38 -20.58 31.82
CA LEU A 671 41.39 -22.05 31.70
C LEU A 671 42.82 -22.62 31.73
N PHE A 672 43.78 -21.93 31.11
CA PHE A 672 45.19 -22.33 31.14
C PHE A 672 45.78 -22.19 32.56
N LEU A 673 45.41 -21.14 33.28
CA LEU A 673 45.83 -20.93 34.67
C LEU A 673 45.24 -22.01 35.60
N ALA A 674 43.95 -22.37 35.42
CA ALA A 674 43.31 -23.44 36.17
C ALA A 674 43.95 -24.81 35.90
N ALA A 675 44.31 -25.10 34.65
CA ALA A 675 45.02 -26.32 34.27
C ALA A 675 46.43 -26.37 34.88
N LEU A 676 47.15 -25.25 34.91
CA LEU A 676 48.46 -25.12 35.57
C LEU A 676 48.36 -25.35 37.08
N ILE A 677 47.35 -24.76 37.72
CA ILE A 677 47.09 -24.93 39.15
C ILE A 677 46.80 -26.41 39.46
N LEU A 678 45.93 -27.06 38.68
CA LEU A 678 45.63 -28.49 38.81
C LEU A 678 46.87 -29.37 38.57
N ALA A 679 47.74 -29.02 37.63
CA ALA A 679 49.00 -29.72 37.38
C ALA A 679 50.00 -29.56 38.54
N CYS A 680 50.04 -28.38 39.17
CA CYS A 680 50.86 -28.13 40.35
C CYS A 680 50.34 -28.88 41.60
N PHE A 681 49.03 -29.04 41.74
CA PHE A 681 48.44 -29.82 42.84
C PHE A 681 48.53 -31.34 42.64
N ARG A 682 48.73 -31.83 41.40
CA ARG A 682 48.85 -33.26 41.11
C ARG A 682 50.20 -33.88 41.50
N LYS A 683 51.16 -33.10 42.00
CA LYS A 683 52.53 -33.56 42.26
C LYS A 683 52.89 -33.85 43.73
N LYS A 684 51.92 -34.03 44.64
CA LYS A 684 52.20 -34.10 46.09
C LYS A 684 51.82 -35.38 46.84
N ASP A 685 51.38 -36.46 46.18
CA ASP A 685 50.97 -37.69 46.89
C ASP A 685 51.83 -38.96 46.67
N ASP A 686 52.86 -38.95 45.82
CA ASP A 686 53.69 -40.16 45.56
C ASP A 686 54.95 -40.29 46.44
N TYR A 687 54.87 -39.95 47.73
CA TYR A 687 55.96 -40.26 48.68
C TYR A 687 55.42 -40.65 50.06
N LYS A 688 54.83 -41.85 50.17
CA LYS A 688 54.76 -42.65 51.42
C LYS A 688 54.18 -44.05 51.17
N SER A 689 55.03 -44.99 50.76
CA SER A 689 55.00 -46.37 51.30
C SER A 689 56.35 -47.07 51.11
N LEU A 690 57.13 -47.11 52.19
CA LEU A 690 58.21 -48.06 52.41
C LEU A 690 58.23 -48.32 53.92
N LYS A 691 57.38 -49.27 54.34
CA LYS A 691 57.60 -50.26 55.39
C LYS A 691 56.38 -51.18 55.49
#